data_AF-A0A6G1Z6S6-F1
#
_entry.id   AF-A0A6G1Z6S6-F1
#
_cell.length_a   1.000
_cell.length_b   1.000
_cell.length_c   1.000
_cell.angle_alpha   90.00
_cell.angle_beta   90.00
_cell.angle_gamma   90.00
#
_symmetry.space_group_name_H-M   'P 1'
#
loop_
_entity.id
_entity.type
_entity.pdbx_description
1 polymer ?
#
loop_
_entity_poly.entity_id
_entity_poly.type
_entity_poly.pdbx_seq_one_letter_code
_entity_poly.pdbx_strand_id
1 'polypeptide(L)'
;MAGVALGSVGATSAVVENASAAQSVRGITFDRVLNAADFCDTTGQRDCSSAIESRLTDGTLIKFPKGTYKIANDIYPGGPSNVGLYSEEGAVFKIPSNQHVTVFLNKGGRNVLFEGIDIDQTADGAFGNMKILCRDNAQIRNVEVIGRAPNADERLDQHILADVYDSDGTSIIQNFKAAYGGYLGAYRNSAGGIQATPGHHGTLKIIDCHLEEMANNGIYATRNDGNIQVEGGIYRNNDVAQVRLMGPNSYVRDALIEIDMSKSNNPGTPRKMRGIWIETKQSKFSGTKNGAYIENCTIIVRDSPNSIEGVDLDETGGWLEVNDCYFVIDRNNTRAITAYRPEDKASNYPKAPRPWDLKVTNCSITGSAANRESIKIIGRPDSVIENTCIQQTNTDRDGVTVVNASDCFVGNSTINVDGQEVREVDTNVQTTSISTSGSCPLPGDSSNDSTSDSTDDSTDSTDSTDSSSGSVSDTASTLEVISTEDPSELTYEFTTSGEISKIFDDTRNSAEENNDDVSQNSDGTWSVQGYTGNGYGDSYAFEGELLEFSPATGPVKLVVDGQEVDPTTLDDSTDSTSGSTDSTTDSTSDSTDSTSDSTSDTTTTHEIVIDGEGRSELTNYEFTVSGSVEQTDDPGEDNVSDTTVVGAVGGGIDSFDYTGDITSFSIDGPAAVFVDEQEVDPTTLGGSSDSTGDSTDSSTDSTSDTASTVEVISTENPSELTYEFTATGEVTKILNDTRNSAEENNDDISQNSDGTWSVQGYTGNGYGDSYTVKGELTEFSPATGPVKLVVDGQEVDPATLGDDGSSQTVETVSKLTIDGMGTDELAHYRFSVSGTVKQIDDPGEDNVNNQKVRGATRRGIDEFEFTGQITSFAIKGPARVYLDDTVVDPDTLG
;
A
#
# COMPACT_ATOMS: atom_id res chain seq x y z
N MET A 1 12.31 60.18 -63.69
CA MET A 1 11.52 60.23 -62.45
C MET A 1 12.31 59.53 -61.38
N ALA A 2 12.87 60.29 -60.44
CA ALA A 2 13.51 59.75 -59.25
C ALA A 2 12.45 59.67 -58.14
N GLY A 3 12.14 58.45 -57.68
CA GLY A 3 11.25 58.22 -56.55
C GLY A 3 12.07 58.14 -55.27
N VAL A 4 11.86 59.11 -54.38
CA VAL A 4 12.39 59.12 -53.02
C VAL A 4 11.55 58.16 -52.19
N ALA A 5 12.14 57.07 -51.70
CA ALA A 5 11.56 56.26 -50.63
C ALA A 5 12.06 56.82 -49.29
N LEU A 6 11.13 57.41 -48.53
CA LEU A 6 11.35 57.85 -47.15
C LEU A 6 11.47 56.61 -46.26
N GLY A 7 12.68 56.36 -45.74
CA GLY A 7 12.88 55.40 -44.64
C GLY A 7 12.39 56.00 -43.34
N SER A 8 11.32 55.43 -42.77
CA SER A 8 10.95 55.64 -41.37
C SER A 8 11.87 54.80 -40.49
N VAL A 9 12.88 55.43 -39.89
CA VAL A 9 13.62 54.87 -38.76
C VAL A 9 12.66 54.92 -37.57
N GLY A 10 12.02 53.78 -37.26
CA GLY A 10 11.31 53.61 -36.00
C GLY A 10 12.34 53.64 -34.87
N ALA A 11 12.28 54.67 -34.03
CA ALA A 11 13.01 54.70 -32.79
C ALA A 11 12.50 53.54 -31.92
N THR A 12 13.34 52.51 -31.72
CA THR A 12 13.17 51.56 -30.65
C THR A 12 13.36 52.33 -29.34
N SER A 13 12.27 52.75 -28.72
CA SER A 13 12.28 53.14 -27.32
C SER A 13 12.74 51.91 -26.53
N ALA A 14 14.01 51.90 -26.11
CA ALA A 14 14.46 50.97 -25.09
C ALA A 14 13.64 51.28 -23.83
N VAL A 15 12.69 50.40 -23.50
CA VAL A 15 12.10 50.37 -22.17
C VAL A 15 13.26 50.05 -21.24
N VAL A 16 13.62 51.01 -20.39
CA VAL A 16 14.59 50.78 -19.32
C VAL A 16 13.87 49.91 -18.30
N GLU A 17 14.09 48.60 -18.36
CA GLU A 17 13.60 47.66 -17.36
C GLU A 17 14.38 47.89 -16.06
N ASN A 18 13.70 48.47 -15.07
CA ASN A 18 14.30 48.73 -13.78
C ASN A 18 14.29 47.43 -12.97
N ALA A 19 15.39 46.70 -12.97
CA ALA A 19 15.63 45.68 -11.96
C ALA A 19 15.66 46.34 -10.58
N SER A 20 14.89 45.82 -9.64
CA SER A 20 14.93 46.27 -8.25
C SER A 20 16.08 45.61 -7.48
N ALA A 21 16.27 46.01 -6.22
CA ALA A 21 17.34 45.46 -5.39
C ALA A 21 17.20 43.94 -5.21
N ALA A 22 18.32 43.28 -4.91
CA ALA A 22 18.34 41.85 -4.61
C ALA A 22 17.33 41.51 -3.50
N GLN A 23 16.64 40.38 -3.66
CA GLN A 23 15.60 39.91 -2.74
C GLN A 23 15.84 38.44 -2.41
N SER A 24 15.49 38.04 -1.18
CA SER A 24 15.45 36.64 -0.80
C SER A 24 14.01 36.18 -0.58
N VAL A 25 13.64 35.03 -1.13
CA VAL A 25 12.32 34.40 -0.98
C VAL A 25 12.55 32.91 -0.73
N ARG A 26 11.93 32.33 0.31
CA ARG A 26 12.13 30.93 0.71
C ARG A 26 13.61 30.51 0.87
N GLY A 27 14.45 31.42 1.35
CA GLY A 27 15.89 31.19 1.51
C GLY A 27 16.71 31.24 0.21
N ILE A 28 16.08 31.44 -0.95
CA ILE A 28 16.74 31.63 -2.25
C ILE A 28 17.00 33.12 -2.43
N THR A 29 18.22 33.49 -2.81
CA THR A 29 18.59 34.89 -3.08
C THR A 29 18.66 35.15 -4.58
N PHE A 30 17.99 36.21 -5.02
CA PHE A 30 17.89 36.64 -6.40
C PHE A 30 18.54 38.01 -6.56
N ASP A 31 19.52 38.09 -7.46
CA ASP A 31 20.28 39.32 -7.75
C ASP A 31 19.51 40.27 -8.67
N ARG A 32 18.57 39.73 -9.44
CA ARG A 32 17.80 40.46 -10.46
C ARG A 32 16.31 40.22 -10.24
N VAL A 33 15.61 41.24 -9.74
CA VAL A 33 14.17 41.17 -9.49
C VAL A 33 13.43 42.04 -10.49
N LEU A 34 12.56 41.43 -11.30
CA LEU A 34 11.78 42.07 -12.35
C LEU A 34 10.28 42.06 -11.99
N ASN A 35 9.55 43.08 -12.47
CA ASN A 35 8.10 43.12 -12.37
C ASN A 35 7.49 42.70 -13.72
N ALA A 36 6.68 41.64 -13.74
CA ALA A 36 6.03 41.15 -14.94
C ALA A 36 5.18 42.24 -15.63
N ALA A 37 4.54 43.13 -14.88
CA ALA A 37 3.70 44.20 -15.46
C ALA A 37 4.47 45.19 -16.36
N ASP A 38 5.80 45.23 -16.27
CA ASP A 38 6.63 46.10 -17.11
C ASP A 38 6.77 45.57 -18.55
N PHE A 39 6.55 44.27 -18.77
CA PHE A 39 6.75 43.61 -20.07
C PHE A 39 5.66 42.61 -20.49
N CYS A 40 4.77 42.23 -19.57
CA CYS A 40 3.64 41.35 -19.80
C CYS A 40 2.30 42.13 -19.80
N ASP A 41 1.30 41.56 -20.47
CA ASP A 41 -0.07 42.04 -20.37
C ASP A 41 -0.77 41.38 -19.18
N THR A 42 -1.19 42.19 -18.20
CA THR A 42 -1.83 41.73 -16.96
C THR A 42 -3.34 41.45 -17.12
N THR A 43 -3.89 41.64 -18.32
CA THR A 43 -5.31 41.41 -18.65
C THR A 43 -5.58 40.09 -19.35
N GLY A 44 -4.53 39.35 -19.71
CA GLY A 44 -4.62 38.06 -20.39
C GLY A 44 -4.98 38.13 -21.87
N GLN A 45 -4.89 39.30 -22.52
CA GLN A 45 -5.23 39.46 -23.93
C GLN A 45 -4.04 39.15 -24.85
N ARG A 46 -2.83 39.51 -24.43
CA ARG A 46 -1.58 39.27 -25.18
C ARG A 46 -0.71 38.21 -24.51
N ASP A 47 -0.14 37.35 -25.33
CA ASP A 47 0.77 36.28 -24.88
C ASP A 47 2.01 36.85 -24.20
N CYS A 48 2.41 36.19 -23.11
CA CYS A 48 3.52 36.57 -22.25
C CYS A 48 4.67 35.55 -22.26
N SER A 49 4.50 34.37 -22.86
CA SER A 49 5.44 33.25 -22.76
C SER A 49 6.88 33.63 -23.12
N SER A 50 7.14 34.15 -24.33
CA SER A 50 8.52 34.50 -24.74
C SER A 50 9.11 35.67 -23.96
N ALA A 51 8.27 36.57 -23.44
CA ALA A 51 8.74 37.69 -22.63
C ALA A 51 9.22 37.21 -21.26
N ILE A 52 8.53 36.23 -20.67
CA ILE A 52 8.95 35.57 -19.43
C ILE A 52 10.23 34.75 -19.68
N GLU A 53 10.21 33.84 -20.66
CA GLU A 53 11.31 32.92 -20.95
C GLU A 53 12.65 33.64 -21.17
N SER A 54 12.67 34.65 -22.04
CA SER A 54 13.90 35.39 -22.39
C SER A 54 14.54 36.15 -21.23
N ARG A 55 13.83 36.31 -20.10
CA ARG A 55 14.31 37.04 -18.91
C ARG A 55 14.77 36.11 -17.80
N LEU A 56 14.35 34.84 -17.80
CA LEU A 56 14.72 33.86 -16.80
C LEU A 56 16.17 33.38 -17.00
N THR A 57 17.11 34.12 -16.42
CA THR A 57 18.53 33.76 -16.33
C THR A 57 18.91 33.48 -14.88
N ASP A 58 20.15 33.02 -14.64
CA ASP A 58 20.66 32.85 -13.28
C ASP A 58 20.41 34.09 -12.40
N GLY A 59 20.03 33.87 -11.14
CA GLY A 59 19.79 34.93 -10.16
C GLY A 59 18.52 35.76 -10.41
N THR A 60 17.61 35.34 -11.31
CA THR A 60 16.44 36.14 -11.70
C THR A 60 15.15 35.71 -11.01
N LEU A 61 14.49 36.66 -10.34
CA LEU A 61 13.11 36.55 -9.87
C LEU A 61 12.19 37.41 -10.73
N ILE A 62 11.13 36.84 -11.28
CA ILE A 62 10.04 37.62 -11.89
C ILE A 62 8.86 37.64 -10.92
N LYS A 63 8.54 38.83 -10.41
CA LYS A 63 7.36 39.07 -9.58
C LYS A 63 6.15 39.35 -10.48
N PHE A 64 5.05 38.66 -10.23
CA PHE A 64 3.76 38.89 -10.87
C PHE A 64 2.84 39.63 -9.90
N PRO A 65 2.47 40.90 -10.19
CA PRO A 65 1.34 41.53 -9.52
C PRO A 65 0.04 40.79 -9.83
N LYS A 66 -1.00 41.04 -9.01
CA LYS A 66 -2.33 40.52 -9.29
C LYS A 66 -2.80 40.83 -10.70
N GLY A 67 -3.19 39.79 -11.44
CA GLY A 67 -3.59 39.89 -12.82
C GLY A 67 -3.71 38.54 -13.50
N THR A 68 -4.16 38.56 -14.76
CA THR A 68 -4.23 37.38 -15.61
C THR A 68 -3.20 37.52 -16.72
N TYR A 69 -2.38 36.49 -16.93
CA TYR A 69 -1.28 36.48 -17.88
C TYR A 69 -1.49 35.34 -18.85
N LYS A 70 -1.60 35.64 -20.14
CA LYS A 70 -1.81 34.60 -21.16
C LYS A 70 -0.51 33.87 -21.42
N ILE A 71 -0.53 32.54 -21.28
CA ILE A 71 0.61 31.66 -21.56
C ILE A 71 0.22 30.76 -22.74
N ALA A 72 0.62 31.14 -23.95
CA ALA A 72 0.24 30.44 -25.18
C ALA A 72 1.34 29.52 -25.73
N ASN A 73 2.53 29.54 -25.12
CA ASN A 73 3.66 28.69 -25.49
C ASN A 73 4.40 28.21 -24.23
N ASP A 74 5.16 27.13 -24.36
CA ASP A 74 6.08 26.65 -23.33
C ASP A 74 7.03 27.76 -22.88
N ILE A 75 7.39 27.72 -21.59
CA ILE A 75 8.42 28.60 -21.00
C ILE A 75 9.58 27.71 -20.57
N TYR A 76 10.61 27.63 -21.41
CA TYR A 76 11.81 26.82 -21.17
C TYR A 76 13.11 27.65 -21.25
N PRO A 77 13.53 28.25 -20.13
CA PRO A 77 14.80 28.98 -20.07
C PRO A 77 16.06 28.11 -19.99
N GLY A 78 15.95 26.77 -20.05
CA GLY A 78 17.07 25.86 -19.78
C GLY A 78 17.13 25.42 -18.31
N GLY A 79 18.33 25.47 -17.73
CA GLY A 79 18.58 25.12 -16.32
C GLY A 79 19.21 26.24 -15.49
N PRO A 80 18.70 27.49 -15.53
CA PRO A 80 19.24 28.54 -14.67
C PRO A 80 19.05 28.21 -13.19
N SER A 81 19.96 28.71 -12.35
CA SER A 81 19.93 28.57 -10.89
C SER A 81 19.58 29.88 -10.20
N ASN A 82 19.06 29.81 -8.97
CA ASN A 82 18.51 30.97 -8.25
C ASN A 82 17.51 31.71 -9.14
N VAL A 83 16.50 30.99 -9.62
CA VAL A 83 15.55 31.47 -10.63
C VAL A 83 14.13 31.25 -10.19
N GLY A 84 13.20 32.17 -10.48
CA GLY A 84 11.82 31.92 -10.11
C GLY A 84 10.76 32.86 -10.64
N LEU A 85 9.53 32.37 -10.54
CA LEU A 85 8.27 33.07 -10.80
C LEU A 85 7.51 33.16 -9.47
N TYR A 86 7.12 34.37 -9.06
CA TYR A 86 6.56 34.59 -7.73
C TYR A 86 5.44 35.62 -7.74
N SER A 87 4.36 35.35 -7.01
CA SER A 87 3.33 36.33 -6.72
C SER A 87 3.00 36.34 -5.23
N GLU A 88 2.94 37.54 -4.65
CA GLU A 88 2.55 37.76 -3.26
C GLU A 88 1.04 38.01 -3.12
N GLU A 89 0.42 38.58 -4.15
CA GLU A 89 -1.01 38.96 -4.16
C GLU A 89 -1.91 37.93 -4.85
N GLY A 90 -1.31 36.85 -5.40
CA GLY A 90 -1.96 35.90 -6.29
C GLY A 90 -1.98 36.37 -7.74
N ALA A 91 -1.55 35.53 -8.68
CA ALA A 91 -1.65 35.80 -10.13
C ALA A 91 -2.20 34.56 -10.86
N VAL A 92 -2.74 34.76 -12.06
CA VAL A 92 -3.31 33.65 -12.86
C VAL A 92 -2.62 33.54 -14.20
N PHE A 93 -2.07 32.37 -14.51
CA PHE A 93 -1.62 31.99 -15.83
C PHE A 93 -2.75 31.34 -16.60
N LYS A 94 -3.23 32.03 -17.63
CA LYS A 94 -4.38 31.60 -18.43
C LYS A 94 -3.93 30.88 -19.69
N ILE A 95 -4.35 29.62 -19.82
CA ILE A 95 -4.07 28.78 -20.97
C ILE A 95 -5.15 28.99 -22.03
N PRO A 96 -4.80 29.27 -23.30
CA PRO A 96 -5.78 29.41 -24.38
C PRO A 96 -6.44 28.08 -24.74
N SER A 97 -7.63 28.14 -25.37
CA SER A 97 -8.31 26.94 -25.87
C SER A 97 -7.42 26.13 -26.82
N ASN A 98 -7.50 24.80 -26.70
CA ASN A 98 -6.75 23.82 -27.50
C ASN A 98 -5.24 24.06 -27.48
N GLN A 99 -4.70 24.50 -26.34
CA GLN A 99 -3.27 24.62 -26.10
C GLN A 99 -2.86 23.71 -24.95
N HIS A 100 -1.81 22.93 -25.18
CA HIS A 100 -1.12 22.16 -24.15
C HIS A 100 0.26 22.82 -23.95
N VAL A 101 0.51 23.38 -22.78
CA VAL A 101 1.75 24.14 -22.51
C VAL A 101 2.40 23.73 -21.20
N THR A 102 3.73 23.79 -21.17
CA THR A 102 4.53 23.78 -19.95
C THR A 102 4.75 25.21 -19.49
N VAL A 103 4.03 25.64 -18.44
CA VAL A 103 4.09 27.03 -17.95
C VAL A 103 5.42 27.37 -17.30
N PHE A 104 6.18 26.36 -16.88
CA PHE A 104 7.56 26.52 -16.45
C PHE A 104 8.34 25.20 -16.53
N LEU A 105 9.38 25.19 -17.37
CA LEU A 105 10.36 24.09 -17.46
C LEU A 105 11.71 24.55 -16.93
N ASN A 106 12.17 23.99 -15.81
CA ASN A 106 13.56 24.11 -15.39
C ASN A 106 14.23 22.74 -15.44
N LYS A 107 15.36 22.63 -16.14
CA LYS A 107 16.11 21.37 -16.26
C LYS A 107 17.58 21.55 -15.89
N GLY A 108 17.95 21.09 -14.69
CA GLY A 108 19.32 21.04 -14.18
C GLY A 108 19.76 22.25 -13.33
N GLY A 109 18.86 23.21 -13.08
CA GLY A 109 19.14 24.33 -12.17
C GLY A 109 19.16 23.93 -10.69
N ARG A 110 19.55 24.86 -9.81
CA ARG A 110 19.39 24.79 -8.34
C ARG A 110 18.57 25.97 -7.85
N ASN A 111 17.90 25.84 -6.70
CA ASN A 111 17.19 26.95 -6.07
C ASN A 111 16.15 27.56 -7.02
N VAL A 112 15.12 26.77 -7.35
CA VAL A 112 14.10 27.12 -8.34
C VAL A 112 12.79 27.44 -7.62
N LEU A 113 12.16 28.58 -7.91
CA LEU A 113 10.93 29.01 -7.23
C LEU A 113 9.76 29.15 -8.21
N PHE A 114 8.62 28.57 -7.87
CA PHE A 114 7.32 28.86 -8.47
C PHE A 114 6.28 28.98 -7.34
N GLU A 115 5.80 30.19 -7.05
CA GLU A 115 4.92 30.39 -5.89
C GLU A 115 3.83 31.44 -6.11
N GLY A 116 2.59 31.14 -5.70
CA GLY A 116 1.45 32.06 -5.66
C GLY A 116 0.79 32.34 -7.01
N ILE A 117 1.00 31.46 -7.99
CA ILE A 117 0.51 31.66 -9.37
C ILE A 117 -0.36 30.46 -9.75
N ASP A 118 -1.65 30.70 -9.95
CA ASP A 118 -2.61 29.67 -10.37
C ASP A 118 -2.56 29.44 -11.88
N ILE A 119 -2.97 28.26 -12.33
CA ILE A 119 -3.02 27.86 -13.74
C ILE A 119 -4.49 27.69 -14.13
N ASP A 120 -5.04 28.64 -14.90
CA ASP A 120 -6.39 28.60 -15.45
C ASP A 120 -6.38 27.84 -16.78
N GLN A 121 -6.87 26.60 -16.73
CA GLN A 121 -7.11 25.71 -17.87
C GLN A 121 -8.61 25.49 -18.14
N THR A 122 -9.47 26.42 -17.74
CA THR A 122 -10.93 26.30 -17.95
C THR A 122 -11.36 26.43 -19.42
N ALA A 123 -10.47 26.91 -20.29
CA ALA A 123 -10.74 27.02 -21.71
C ALA A 123 -10.81 25.63 -22.36
N ASP A 124 -11.72 25.47 -23.33
CA ASP A 124 -11.93 24.18 -24.00
C ASP A 124 -10.63 23.61 -24.59
N GLY A 125 -10.31 22.35 -24.30
CA GLY A 125 -9.08 21.68 -24.73
C GLY A 125 -7.78 22.27 -24.16
N ALA A 126 -7.82 23.13 -23.14
CA ALA A 126 -6.62 23.73 -22.56
C ALA A 126 -5.99 22.81 -21.51
N PHE A 127 -4.66 22.75 -21.48
CA PHE A 127 -3.90 22.04 -20.46
C PHE A 127 -2.59 22.78 -20.16
N GLY A 128 -2.31 22.99 -18.88
CA GLY A 128 -1.07 23.63 -18.42
C GLY A 128 -0.39 22.78 -17.36
N ASN A 129 0.89 22.47 -17.55
CA ASN A 129 1.69 21.75 -16.55
C ASN A 129 2.99 22.46 -16.17
N MET A 130 3.66 21.93 -15.15
CA MET A 130 4.99 22.36 -14.70
C MET A 130 5.97 21.20 -14.77
N LYS A 131 7.23 21.47 -15.15
CA LYS A 131 8.30 20.48 -14.98
C LYS A 131 9.52 21.13 -14.33
N ILE A 132 9.80 20.75 -13.09
CA ILE A 132 10.92 21.27 -12.32
C ILE A 132 11.86 20.10 -12.02
N LEU A 133 12.83 19.94 -12.91
CA LEU A 133 13.80 18.84 -12.90
C LEU A 133 15.15 19.41 -12.48
N CYS A 134 15.27 19.71 -11.20
CA CYS A 134 16.37 20.49 -10.65
C CYS A 134 17.38 19.60 -9.92
N ARG A 135 18.55 20.14 -9.61
CA ARG A 135 19.55 19.46 -8.79
C ARG A 135 19.17 19.44 -7.32
N ASP A 136 18.69 20.57 -6.81
CA ASP A 136 18.37 20.77 -5.40
C ASP A 136 17.49 22.02 -5.21
N ASN A 137 16.69 22.02 -4.14
CA ASN A 137 15.95 23.16 -3.60
C ASN A 137 14.98 23.81 -4.59
N ALA A 138 14.17 23.00 -5.29
CA ALA A 138 12.96 23.53 -5.91
C ALA A 138 11.87 23.79 -4.87
N GLN A 139 11.13 24.88 -5.07
CA GLN A 139 10.07 25.36 -4.21
C GLN A 139 8.84 25.62 -5.10
N ILE A 140 7.87 24.70 -5.11
CA ILE A 140 6.57 24.87 -5.75
C ILE A 140 5.54 25.06 -4.64
N ARG A 141 4.94 26.25 -4.51
CA ARG A 141 4.09 26.57 -3.35
C ARG A 141 2.85 27.37 -3.71
N ASN A 142 1.72 27.05 -3.09
CA ASN A 142 0.48 27.82 -3.21
C ASN A 142 0.06 28.00 -4.68
N VAL A 143 -0.29 26.91 -5.32
CA VAL A 143 -0.65 26.86 -6.75
C VAL A 143 -1.92 26.04 -6.91
N GLU A 144 -2.95 26.63 -7.50
CA GLU A 144 -4.16 25.93 -7.92
C GLU A 144 -4.20 25.75 -9.44
N VAL A 145 -4.54 24.55 -9.91
CA VAL A 145 -4.98 24.31 -11.28
C VAL A 145 -6.50 24.45 -11.33
N ILE A 146 -6.97 25.47 -12.05
CA ILE A 146 -8.37 25.81 -12.18
C ILE A 146 -8.91 25.22 -13.49
N GLY A 147 -9.88 24.32 -13.38
CA GLY A 147 -10.50 23.64 -14.52
C GLY A 147 -9.99 22.21 -14.72
N ARG A 148 -10.69 21.46 -15.57
CA ARG A 148 -10.43 20.04 -15.82
C ARG A 148 -9.49 19.82 -17.00
N ALA A 149 -8.47 18.97 -16.84
CA ALA A 149 -7.64 18.58 -17.99
C ALA A 149 -8.50 17.81 -19.01
N PRO A 150 -8.32 18.06 -20.32
CA PRO A 150 -9.18 17.50 -21.34
C PRO A 150 -8.97 15.99 -21.50
N ASN A 151 -9.94 15.34 -22.15
CA ASN A 151 -9.71 14.06 -22.82
C ASN A 151 -9.17 14.36 -24.22
N ALA A 152 -7.85 14.38 -24.35
CA ALA A 152 -7.17 14.75 -25.58
C ALA A 152 -7.00 13.55 -26.52
N ASP A 153 -6.85 13.82 -27.81
CA ASP A 153 -6.49 12.78 -28.79
C ASP A 153 -5.06 12.25 -28.60
N GLU A 154 -4.21 13.06 -27.96
CA GLU A 154 -2.81 12.77 -27.71
C GLU A 154 -2.52 12.55 -26.22
N ARG A 155 -1.32 12.03 -25.95
CA ARG A 155 -0.89 11.82 -24.57
C ARG A 155 -0.63 13.14 -23.88
N LEU A 156 -1.27 13.37 -22.74
CA LEU A 156 -0.91 14.44 -21.81
C LEU A 156 0.12 13.96 -20.78
N ASP A 157 0.88 14.93 -20.28
CA ASP A 157 1.77 14.76 -19.14
C ASP A 157 0.99 14.89 -17.82
N GLN A 158 1.70 14.73 -16.70
CA GLN A 158 1.15 15.04 -15.38
C GLN A 158 1.13 16.56 -15.15
N HIS A 159 0.33 17.04 -14.20
CA HIS A 159 0.31 18.45 -13.78
C HIS A 159 1.66 18.93 -13.29
N ILE A 160 2.38 18.07 -12.57
CA ILE A 160 3.76 18.33 -12.14
C ILE A 160 4.65 17.14 -12.46
N LEU A 161 5.76 17.41 -13.15
CA LEU A 161 6.92 16.53 -13.16
C LEU A 161 8.01 17.18 -12.29
N ALA A 162 8.44 16.50 -11.23
CA ALA A 162 9.42 17.04 -10.30
C ALA A 162 10.51 16.02 -9.99
N ASP A 163 11.76 16.39 -10.24
CA ASP A 163 12.93 15.58 -9.92
C ASP A 163 13.93 16.38 -9.07
N VAL A 164 14.70 15.65 -8.29
CA VAL A 164 15.83 16.16 -7.50
C VAL A 164 17.03 15.31 -7.89
N TYR A 165 17.92 15.87 -8.71
CA TYR A 165 19.00 15.09 -9.33
C TYR A 165 20.14 14.77 -8.36
N ASP A 166 20.40 15.65 -7.41
CA ASP A 166 21.42 15.36 -6.39
C ASP A 166 20.80 14.51 -5.28
N SER A 167 21.48 13.44 -4.88
CA SER A 167 20.97 12.48 -3.90
C SER A 167 20.85 13.04 -2.48
N ASP A 168 21.61 14.09 -2.16
CA ASP A 168 21.50 14.85 -0.89
C ASP A 168 20.59 16.09 -1.01
N GLY A 169 20.06 16.36 -2.22
CA GLY A 169 19.17 17.48 -2.47
C GLY A 169 17.76 17.25 -1.91
N THR A 170 17.06 18.34 -1.62
CA THR A 170 15.66 18.32 -1.20
C THR A 170 14.85 19.38 -1.94
N SER A 171 13.70 18.99 -2.47
CA SER A 171 12.73 19.91 -3.09
C SER A 171 11.36 19.75 -2.46
N ILE A 172 10.55 20.82 -2.52
CA ILE A 172 9.26 20.90 -1.85
C ILE A 172 8.18 21.29 -2.87
N ILE A 173 7.09 20.53 -2.85
CA ILE A 173 5.79 20.89 -3.40
C ILE A 173 4.86 21.06 -2.20
N GLN A 174 4.33 22.26 -1.98
CA GLN A 174 3.43 22.51 -0.86
C GLN A 174 2.16 23.24 -1.30
N ASN A 175 1.00 22.83 -0.76
CA ASN A 175 -0.28 23.50 -1.02
C ASN A 175 -0.53 23.66 -2.52
N PHE A 176 -0.29 22.57 -3.26
CA PHE A 176 -0.65 22.43 -4.66
C PHE A 176 -2.01 21.76 -4.75
N LYS A 177 -2.92 22.35 -5.53
CA LYS A 177 -4.30 21.89 -5.65
C LYS A 177 -4.68 21.67 -7.12
N ALA A 178 -5.28 20.53 -7.39
CA ALA A 178 -5.92 20.20 -8.66
C ALA A 178 -7.13 19.29 -8.35
N ALA A 179 -8.27 19.92 -8.06
CA ALA A 179 -9.49 19.22 -7.66
C ALA A 179 -10.28 18.61 -8.82
N TYR A 180 -10.01 19.07 -10.04
CA TYR A 180 -10.56 18.54 -11.28
C TYR A 180 -9.40 18.05 -12.15
N GLY A 181 -8.63 17.10 -11.63
CA GLY A 181 -7.33 16.69 -12.15
C GLY A 181 -7.33 16.30 -13.62
N GLY A 182 -8.32 15.54 -14.07
CA GLY A 182 -8.45 15.15 -15.46
C GLY A 182 -9.77 14.44 -15.77
N TYR A 183 -9.78 13.77 -16.91
CA TYR A 183 -10.91 12.98 -17.37
C TYR A 183 -10.69 11.51 -16.96
N LEU A 184 -11.42 11.03 -15.95
CA LEU A 184 -11.27 9.66 -15.45
C LEU A 184 -11.48 8.64 -16.58
N GLY A 185 -10.75 7.53 -16.57
CA GLY A 185 -10.84 6.57 -17.67
C GLY A 185 -10.14 7.00 -18.96
N ALA A 186 -9.48 8.17 -19.03
CA ALA A 186 -8.65 8.54 -20.19
C ALA A 186 -7.15 8.15 -20.06
N TYR A 187 -6.66 7.89 -18.84
CA TYR A 187 -5.27 7.48 -18.56
C TYR A 187 -4.21 8.41 -19.15
N ARG A 188 -3.60 8.03 -20.28
CA ARG A 188 -2.56 8.82 -20.93
C ARG A 188 -3.13 9.97 -21.73
N ASN A 189 -4.38 9.88 -22.16
CA ASN A 189 -5.07 10.90 -22.94
C ASN A 189 -5.61 12.05 -22.08
N SER A 190 -5.36 12.01 -20.77
CA SER A 190 -5.63 13.12 -19.86
C SER A 190 -4.53 13.19 -18.79
N ALA A 191 -4.63 14.13 -17.86
CA ALA A 191 -3.57 14.42 -16.91
C ALA A 191 -3.63 13.52 -15.67
N GLY A 192 -2.46 13.24 -15.10
CA GLY A 192 -2.34 12.82 -13.70
C GLY A 192 -1.70 13.89 -12.84
N GLY A 193 -1.48 13.61 -11.56
CA GLY A 193 -1.09 14.63 -10.58
C GLY A 193 0.40 14.96 -10.60
N ILE A 194 1.15 14.37 -9.67
CA ILE A 194 2.58 14.62 -9.46
C ILE A 194 3.37 13.36 -9.86
N GLN A 195 4.44 13.54 -10.63
CA GLN A 195 5.34 12.46 -10.98
C GLN A 195 6.80 12.78 -10.67
N ALA A 196 7.48 11.83 -10.03
CA ALA A 196 8.93 11.74 -9.96
C ALA A 196 9.44 10.73 -11.00
N THR A 197 10.30 11.18 -11.90
CA THR A 197 10.80 10.39 -13.04
C THR A 197 12.04 9.59 -12.67
N PRO A 198 12.55 8.71 -13.56
CA PRO A 198 13.84 8.03 -13.35
C PRO A 198 15.06 8.91 -13.07
N GLY A 199 14.98 10.22 -13.32
CA GLY A 199 16.04 11.14 -12.93
C GLY A 199 16.03 11.56 -11.46
N HIS A 200 15.04 11.15 -10.65
CA HIS A 200 14.93 11.56 -9.25
C HIS A 200 15.79 10.71 -8.32
N HIS A 201 16.70 11.35 -7.58
CA HIS A 201 17.67 10.70 -6.68
C HIS A 201 17.66 11.28 -5.25
N GLY A 202 17.27 12.55 -5.10
CA GLY A 202 17.22 13.25 -3.81
C GLY A 202 15.93 12.99 -3.04
N THR A 203 15.46 13.98 -2.28
CA THR A 203 14.19 13.91 -1.54
C THR A 203 13.16 14.88 -2.11
N LEU A 204 11.98 14.39 -2.46
CA LEU A 204 10.82 15.21 -2.82
C LEU A 204 9.80 15.18 -1.68
N LYS A 205 9.58 16.35 -1.06
CA LYS A 205 8.52 16.54 -0.06
C LYS A 205 7.26 17.08 -0.74
N ILE A 206 6.13 16.43 -0.49
CA ILE A 206 4.80 16.78 -1.02
C ILE A 206 3.91 17.04 0.20
N ILE A 207 3.59 18.31 0.44
CA ILE A 207 3.04 18.77 1.72
C ILE A 207 1.69 19.46 1.49
N ASP A 208 0.64 19.00 2.18
CA ASP A 208 -0.71 19.59 2.15
C ASP A 208 -1.27 19.78 0.73
N CYS A 209 -1.04 18.80 -0.15
CA CYS A 209 -1.54 18.86 -1.52
C CYS A 209 -2.98 18.31 -1.62
N HIS A 210 -3.77 18.84 -2.54
CA HIS A 210 -5.11 18.33 -2.87
C HIS A 210 -5.13 17.87 -4.33
N LEU A 211 -5.10 16.56 -4.54
CA LEU A 211 -5.13 15.92 -5.86
C LEU A 211 -6.38 15.07 -5.99
N GLU A 212 -7.25 15.45 -6.92
CA GLU A 212 -8.52 14.76 -7.09
C GLU A 212 -8.91 14.60 -8.56
N GLU A 213 -9.61 13.50 -8.87
CA GLU A 213 -10.10 13.16 -10.21
C GLU A 213 -9.00 13.09 -11.29
N MET A 214 -7.78 12.69 -10.93
CA MET A 214 -6.71 12.46 -11.89
C MET A 214 -7.03 11.27 -12.79
N ALA A 215 -6.84 11.41 -14.11
CA ALA A 215 -7.02 10.31 -15.07
C ALA A 215 -5.93 9.23 -14.95
N ASN A 216 -4.84 9.57 -14.28
CA ASN A 216 -3.74 8.71 -13.87
C ASN A 216 -3.62 8.78 -12.34
N ASN A 217 -2.50 8.30 -11.79
CA ASN A 217 -2.25 8.38 -10.35
C ASN A 217 -2.29 9.85 -9.85
N GLY A 218 -2.70 10.03 -8.59
CA GLY A 218 -2.49 11.28 -7.86
C GLY A 218 -1.00 11.56 -7.71
N ILE A 219 -0.26 10.63 -7.11
CA ILE A 219 1.21 10.63 -7.08
C ILE A 219 1.76 9.40 -7.77
N TYR A 220 2.70 9.58 -8.71
CA TYR A 220 3.42 8.49 -9.37
C TYR A 220 4.94 8.60 -9.19
N ALA A 221 5.49 7.86 -8.23
CA ALA A 221 6.88 8.06 -7.82
C ALA A 221 7.70 6.78 -7.58
N THR A 222 7.38 5.68 -8.28
CA THR A 222 8.05 4.36 -8.09
C THR A 222 9.22 4.08 -9.05
N ARG A 223 9.45 4.96 -10.04
CA ARG A 223 10.41 4.73 -11.12
C ARG A 223 11.79 5.33 -10.88
N ASN A 224 12.24 5.42 -9.63
CA ASN A 224 13.42 6.19 -9.25
C ASN A 224 14.00 5.69 -7.92
N ASP A 225 15.19 6.11 -7.52
CA ASP A 225 15.84 5.74 -6.24
C ASP A 225 15.80 6.85 -5.16
N GLY A 226 15.24 8.03 -5.44
CA GLY A 226 15.07 9.10 -4.44
C GLY A 226 13.89 8.96 -3.47
N ASN A 227 13.88 9.69 -2.37
CA ASN A 227 12.88 9.58 -1.31
C ASN A 227 11.62 10.39 -1.62
N ILE A 228 10.44 9.82 -1.33
CA ILE A 228 9.14 10.45 -1.56
C ILE A 228 8.42 10.60 -0.22
N GLN A 229 8.25 11.84 0.24
CA GLN A 229 7.71 12.14 1.56
C GLN A 229 6.40 12.92 1.40
N VAL A 230 5.28 12.25 1.66
CA VAL A 230 3.94 12.83 1.59
C VAL A 230 3.46 13.16 3.00
N GLU A 231 3.15 14.43 3.25
CA GLU A 231 2.78 14.97 4.56
C GLU A 231 1.46 15.75 4.41
N GLY A 232 0.37 15.26 5.01
CA GLY A 232 -0.94 15.89 4.92
C GLY A 232 -1.62 15.75 3.56
N GLY A 233 -2.71 16.51 3.38
CA GLY A 233 -3.39 16.65 2.10
C GLY A 233 -4.54 15.68 1.84
N ILE A 234 -5.16 15.85 0.67
CA ILE A 234 -6.33 15.10 0.21
C ILE A 234 -6.00 14.46 -1.14
N TYR A 235 -6.10 13.13 -1.20
CA TYR A 235 -5.90 12.36 -2.42
C TYR A 235 -7.16 11.55 -2.69
N ARG A 236 -8.01 12.07 -3.58
CA ARG A 236 -9.37 11.58 -3.78
C ARG A 236 -9.65 11.15 -5.20
N ASN A 237 -10.31 10.02 -5.38
CA ASN A 237 -10.88 9.60 -6.68
C ASN A 237 -9.91 9.67 -7.87
N ASN A 238 -8.62 9.46 -7.62
CA ASN A 238 -7.61 9.39 -8.67
C ASN A 238 -7.62 7.98 -9.27
N ASP A 239 -7.59 7.89 -10.60
CA ASP A 239 -7.52 6.60 -11.27
C ASP A 239 -6.14 5.97 -11.06
N VAL A 240 -6.06 4.68 -11.22
CA VAL A 240 -4.92 3.84 -10.86
C VAL A 240 -4.56 3.84 -9.37
N ALA A 241 -4.11 4.96 -8.77
CA ALA A 241 -3.83 5.06 -7.34
C ALA A 241 -3.88 6.51 -6.82
N GLN A 242 -4.28 6.68 -5.56
CA GLN A 242 -4.21 7.98 -4.89
C GLN A 242 -2.75 8.38 -4.68
N VAL A 243 -1.96 7.47 -4.11
CA VAL A 243 -0.52 7.64 -3.90
C VAL A 243 0.21 6.37 -4.27
N ARG A 244 1.27 6.47 -5.07
CA ARG A 244 2.11 5.33 -5.46
C ARG A 244 3.59 5.65 -5.26
N LEU A 245 4.23 4.94 -4.32
CA LEU A 245 5.60 5.19 -3.86
C LEU A 245 6.29 3.91 -3.40
N MET A 246 7.60 4.00 -3.20
CA MET A 246 8.40 3.05 -2.42
C MET A 246 9.76 3.68 -2.08
N GLY A 247 10.43 3.16 -1.06
CA GLY A 247 11.77 3.50 -0.61
C GLY A 247 11.87 3.56 0.92
N PRO A 248 13.05 3.25 1.50
CA PRO A 248 13.19 3.10 2.94
C PRO A 248 13.07 4.41 3.73
N ASN A 249 13.13 5.57 3.05
CA ASN A 249 12.83 6.87 3.66
C ASN A 249 11.62 7.56 2.99
N SER A 250 10.77 6.77 2.32
CA SER A 250 9.55 7.24 1.69
C SER A 250 8.35 6.89 2.57
N TYR A 251 7.42 7.84 2.71
CA TYR A 251 6.26 7.68 3.57
C TYR A 251 5.04 8.47 3.10
N VAL A 252 3.87 8.05 3.58
CA VAL A 252 2.63 8.82 3.55
C VAL A 252 2.18 9.04 4.99
N ARG A 253 2.05 10.31 5.40
CA ARG A 253 1.68 10.67 6.76
C ARG A 253 0.61 11.74 6.80
N ASP A 254 -0.28 11.69 7.79
CA ASP A 254 -1.30 12.71 8.09
C ASP A 254 -2.28 13.01 6.93
N ALA A 255 -2.37 12.10 5.95
CA ALA A 255 -3.12 12.32 4.72
C ALA A 255 -4.50 11.66 4.72
N LEU A 256 -5.46 12.30 4.03
CA LEU A 256 -6.73 11.68 3.65
C LEU A 256 -6.59 11.00 2.28
N ILE A 257 -6.80 9.70 2.27
CA ILE A 257 -6.86 8.86 1.06
C ILE A 257 -8.31 8.43 0.88
N GLU A 258 -8.97 8.86 -0.19
CA GLU A 258 -10.42 8.63 -0.35
C GLU A 258 -10.80 8.12 -1.73
N ILE A 259 -11.53 7.01 -1.77
CA ILE A 259 -12.20 6.47 -2.95
C ILE A 259 -13.70 6.48 -2.66
N ASP A 260 -14.39 7.43 -3.26
CA ASP A 260 -15.82 7.63 -3.11
C ASP A 260 -16.37 8.37 -4.33
N MET A 261 -16.74 7.61 -5.36
CA MET A 261 -17.25 8.12 -6.63
C MET A 261 -18.60 8.83 -6.50
N SER A 262 -19.33 8.64 -5.40
CA SER A 262 -20.52 9.44 -5.09
C SER A 262 -20.20 10.93 -4.92
N LYS A 263 -18.94 11.27 -4.59
CA LYS A 263 -18.43 12.64 -4.49
C LYS A 263 -17.90 13.18 -5.82
N SER A 264 -17.89 12.39 -6.89
CA SER A 264 -17.37 12.81 -8.19
C SER A 264 -18.50 13.25 -9.13
N ASN A 265 -18.23 14.31 -9.89
CA ASN A 265 -19.04 14.69 -11.05
C ASN A 265 -18.27 14.48 -12.37
N ASN A 266 -17.20 13.67 -12.34
CA ASN A 266 -16.37 13.44 -13.50
C ASN A 266 -17.19 12.76 -14.61
N PRO A 267 -17.09 13.25 -15.85
CA PRO A 267 -17.78 12.63 -16.98
C PRO A 267 -17.21 11.27 -17.40
N GLY A 268 -16.02 10.90 -16.91
CA GLY A 268 -15.37 9.64 -17.21
C GLY A 268 -15.49 8.61 -16.08
N THR A 269 -15.31 7.34 -16.42
CA THR A 269 -15.33 6.23 -15.45
C THR A 269 -13.90 5.77 -15.17
N PRO A 270 -13.45 5.69 -13.91
CA PRO A 270 -12.10 5.23 -13.58
C PRO A 270 -11.89 3.76 -13.99
N ARG A 271 -10.66 3.42 -14.39
CA ARG A 271 -10.28 2.06 -14.79
C ARG A 271 -10.16 1.12 -13.60
N LYS A 272 -9.30 1.47 -12.65
CA LYS A 272 -8.99 0.68 -11.45
C LYS A 272 -8.44 1.63 -10.41
N MET A 273 -9.03 1.70 -9.22
CA MET A 273 -8.60 2.61 -8.17
C MET A 273 -7.96 1.85 -7.01
N ARG A 274 -6.84 2.36 -6.52
CA ARG A 274 -6.18 1.93 -5.28
C ARG A 274 -6.02 3.13 -4.35
N GLY A 275 -6.01 2.89 -3.05
CA GLY A 275 -5.64 3.92 -2.09
C GLY A 275 -4.16 4.23 -2.20
N ILE A 276 -3.36 3.59 -1.33
CA ILE A 276 -1.89 3.69 -1.35
C ILE A 276 -1.33 2.42 -2.01
N TRP A 277 -0.50 2.58 -3.04
CA TRP A 277 0.10 1.47 -3.78
C TRP A 277 1.62 1.46 -3.61
N ILE A 278 2.12 0.44 -2.91
CA ILE A 278 3.54 0.22 -2.64
C ILE A 278 4.10 -0.72 -3.70
N GLU A 279 4.90 -0.19 -4.62
CA GLU A 279 5.34 -0.89 -5.83
C GLU A 279 6.70 -0.38 -6.29
N THR A 280 7.45 -1.21 -7.02
CA THR A 280 8.74 -0.79 -7.59
C THR A 280 8.89 -1.07 -9.06
N LYS A 281 9.71 -0.26 -9.71
CA LYS A 281 10.12 -0.46 -11.10
C LYS A 281 11.64 -0.38 -11.22
N GLN A 282 12.33 -1.22 -10.45
CA GLN A 282 13.80 -1.15 -10.30
C GLN A 282 14.53 -1.15 -11.65
N SER A 283 14.05 -1.88 -12.67
CA SER A 283 14.66 -1.87 -14.01
C SER A 283 14.73 -0.50 -14.70
N LYS A 284 14.01 0.51 -14.18
CA LYS A 284 13.95 1.85 -14.74
C LYS A 284 14.97 2.81 -14.14
N PHE A 285 15.71 2.40 -13.11
CA PHE A 285 16.72 3.22 -12.44
C PHE A 285 17.90 2.37 -11.96
N SER A 286 19.00 3.00 -11.53
CA SER A 286 20.24 2.29 -11.15
C SER A 286 20.29 1.85 -9.68
N GLY A 287 19.54 2.50 -8.80
CA GLY A 287 19.46 2.14 -7.39
C GLY A 287 18.51 0.97 -7.10
N THR A 288 18.53 0.50 -5.86
CA THR A 288 17.53 -0.43 -5.32
C THR A 288 16.73 0.29 -4.24
N LYS A 289 15.44 -0.01 -4.20
CA LYS A 289 14.54 0.47 -3.15
C LYS A 289 13.83 -0.71 -2.55
N ASN A 290 13.54 -0.57 -1.26
CA ASN A 290 12.71 -1.47 -0.51
C ASN A 290 12.06 -0.68 0.64
N GLY A 291 10.84 -1.00 1.02
CA GLY A 291 10.18 -0.38 2.17
C GLY A 291 9.27 0.78 1.84
N ALA A 292 8.37 1.09 2.78
CA ALA A 292 7.69 2.36 2.92
C ALA A 292 7.01 2.42 4.29
N TYR A 293 6.64 3.63 4.73
CA TYR A 293 5.79 3.84 5.90
C TYR A 293 4.45 4.48 5.53
N ILE A 294 3.38 4.06 6.18
CA ILE A 294 2.07 4.71 6.15
C ILE A 294 1.67 5.00 7.59
N GLU A 295 1.50 6.27 7.94
CA GLU A 295 1.41 6.71 9.34
C GLU A 295 0.30 7.73 9.54
N ASN A 296 -0.55 7.56 10.56
CA ASN A 296 -1.58 8.54 10.90
C ASN A 296 -2.44 9.00 9.71
N CYS A 297 -2.76 8.06 8.81
CA CYS A 297 -3.59 8.32 7.63
C CYS A 297 -5.03 7.86 7.86
N THR A 298 -5.97 8.60 7.26
CA THR A 298 -7.37 8.17 7.12
C THR A 298 -7.59 7.66 5.70
N ILE A 299 -7.99 6.40 5.57
CA ILE A 299 -8.11 5.68 4.30
C ILE A 299 -9.56 5.21 4.13
N ILE A 300 -10.26 5.75 3.15
CA ILE A 300 -11.70 5.54 2.94
C ILE A 300 -11.93 4.91 1.58
N VAL A 301 -12.71 3.82 1.54
CA VAL A 301 -13.17 3.17 0.31
C VAL A 301 -14.66 2.85 0.42
N ARG A 302 -15.50 3.61 -0.30
CA ARG A 302 -16.97 3.48 -0.27
C ARG A 302 -17.57 3.11 -1.61
N ASP A 303 -17.64 4.08 -2.50
CA ASP A 303 -18.24 3.91 -3.82
C ASP A 303 -17.14 3.92 -4.88
N SER A 304 -17.06 2.82 -5.64
CA SER A 304 -16.18 2.75 -6.80
C SER A 304 -16.69 1.69 -7.76
N PRO A 305 -16.79 2.00 -9.07
CA PRO A 305 -17.12 0.97 -10.06
C PRO A 305 -16.02 -0.09 -10.08
N ASN A 306 -14.76 0.31 -9.88
CA ASN A 306 -13.58 -0.53 -10.01
C ASN A 306 -12.54 -0.12 -8.96
N SER A 307 -12.53 -0.75 -7.78
CA SER A 307 -11.46 -0.59 -6.79
C SER A 307 -10.76 -1.91 -6.50
N ILE A 308 -9.48 -1.83 -6.17
CA ILE A 308 -8.69 -2.98 -5.73
C ILE A 308 -8.68 -3.00 -4.20
N GLU A 309 -7.84 -2.21 -3.53
CA GLU A 309 -7.72 -2.22 -2.06
C GLU A 309 -7.43 -0.81 -1.50
N GLY A 310 -7.64 -0.62 -0.18
CA GLY A 310 -7.24 0.59 0.53
C GLY A 310 -5.71 0.79 0.55
N VAL A 311 -4.97 -0.27 0.85
CA VAL A 311 -3.52 -0.35 0.72
C VAL A 311 -3.18 -1.61 -0.09
N ASP A 312 -2.44 -1.40 -1.17
CA ASP A 312 -1.96 -2.42 -2.09
C ASP A 312 -0.44 -2.52 -1.93
N LEU A 313 0.03 -3.56 -1.26
CA LEU A 313 1.44 -3.92 -1.19
C LEU A 313 1.74 -4.96 -2.26
N ASP A 314 2.18 -4.45 -3.40
CA ASP A 314 2.37 -5.16 -4.67
C ASP A 314 3.39 -6.29 -4.55
N GLU A 315 3.29 -7.27 -5.46
CA GLU A 315 4.23 -8.38 -5.63
C GLU A 315 5.66 -7.89 -5.85
N THR A 316 5.84 -6.71 -6.45
CA THR A 316 7.17 -6.14 -6.61
C THR A 316 7.62 -5.29 -5.40
N GLY A 317 6.70 -4.94 -4.50
CA GLY A 317 6.99 -4.21 -3.27
C GLY A 317 7.68 -5.09 -2.23
N GLY A 318 8.57 -4.52 -1.42
CA GLY A 318 9.19 -5.26 -0.32
C GLY A 318 8.49 -4.97 1.01
N TRP A 319 9.17 -4.61 2.10
CA TRP A 319 8.51 -4.44 3.40
C TRP A 319 7.57 -3.23 3.45
N LEU A 320 6.63 -3.23 4.40
CA LEU A 320 5.73 -2.12 4.66
C LEU A 320 5.39 -2.05 6.15
N GLU A 321 5.48 -0.85 6.73
CA GLU A 321 4.93 -0.55 8.06
C GLU A 321 3.72 0.39 7.93
N VAL A 322 2.60 -0.02 8.52
CA VAL A 322 1.35 0.75 8.60
C VAL A 322 1.04 0.98 10.08
N ASN A 323 1.02 2.23 10.50
CA ASN A 323 0.92 2.56 11.92
C ASN A 323 -0.04 3.73 12.20
N ASP A 324 -0.83 3.61 13.27
CA ASP A 324 -1.78 4.64 13.72
C ASP A 324 -2.79 5.07 12.63
N CYS A 325 -3.19 4.15 11.74
CA CYS A 325 -4.08 4.45 10.61
C CYS A 325 -5.54 4.10 10.88
N TYR A 326 -6.44 4.86 10.25
CA TYR A 326 -7.88 4.64 10.30
C TYR A 326 -8.41 4.26 8.92
N PHE A 327 -9.16 3.18 8.86
CA PHE A 327 -9.77 2.67 7.63
C PHE A 327 -11.29 2.65 7.74
N VAL A 328 -11.96 3.12 6.69
CA VAL A 328 -13.41 2.96 6.50
C VAL A 328 -13.63 2.26 5.17
N ILE A 329 -13.96 0.97 5.23
CA ILE A 329 -14.13 0.09 4.06
C ILE A 329 -15.59 -0.34 4.00
N ASP A 330 -16.38 0.40 3.22
CA ASP A 330 -17.82 0.16 3.04
C ASP A 330 -18.11 -0.67 1.79
N ARG A 331 -17.17 -0.72 0.84
CA ARG A 331 -17.33 -1.43 -0.42
C ARG A 331 -17.15 -2.94 -0.24
N ASN A 332 -18.18 -3.72 -0.55
CA ASN A 332 -18.09 -5.18 -0.59
C ASN A 332 -16.93 -5.69 -1.45
N ASN A 333 -16.43 -6.88 -1.13
CA ASN A 333 -15.30 -7.52 -1.83
C ASN A 333 -14.01 -6.70 -1.85
N THR A 334 -13.86 -5.72 -0.95
CA THR A 334 -12.69 -4.83 -0.86
C THR A 334 -12.07 -4.95 0.52
N ARG A 335 -10.74 -4.97 0.59
CA ARG A 335 -9.94 -5.10 1.80
C ARG A 335 -9.33 -3.77 2.19
N ALA A 336 -9.03 -3.63 3.48
CA ALA A 336 -8.25 -2.50 3.96
C ALA A 336 -6.81 -2.59 3.46
N ILE A 337 -6.20 -3.78 3.56
CA ILE A 337 -4.81 -4.02 3.18
C ILE A 337 -4.71 -5.38 2.47
N THR A 338 -4.04 -5.40 1.32
CA THR A 338 -3.54 -6.65 0.72
C THR A 338 -2.04 -6.57 0.53
N ALA A 339 -1.35 -7.60 1.00
CA ALA A 339 0.07 -7.79 0.85
C ALA A 339 0.35 -9.03 0.02
N TYR A 340 0.62 -8.83 -1.27
CA TYR A 340 0.76 -9.89 -2.25
C TYR A 340 2.13 -10.58 -2.17
N ARG A 341 2.21 -11.83 -2.63
CA ARG A 341 3.46 -12.62 -2.66
C ARG A 341 4.55 -11.87 -3.43
N PRO A 342 5.76 -11.73 -2.88
CA PRO A 342 6.86 -11.09 -3.59
C PRO A 342 7.30 -11.87 -4.85
N GLU A 343 7.05 -11.31 -6.03
CA GLU A 343 7.29 -11.93 -7.34
C GLU A 343 7.80 -10.95 -8.40
N ASP A 344 8.56 -11.48 -9.35
CA ASP A 344 8.98 -10.73 -10.54
C ASP A 344 7.82 -10.70 -11.54
N LYS A 345 7.19 -9.53 -11.74
CA LYS A 345 6.04 -9.42 -12.67
C LYS A 345 6.41 -9.59 -14.14
N ALA A 346 7.65 -9.25 -14.50
CA ALA A 346 8.22 -9.44 -15.83
C ALA A 346 9.74 -9.25 -15.75
N SER A 347 10.47 -9.58 -16.82
CA SER A 347 11.94 -9.41 -16.91
C SER A 347 12.46 -7.99 -16.63
N ASN A 348 11.58 -6.99 -16.69
CA ASN A 348 11.87 -5.59 -16.35
C ASN A 348 11.04 -5.06 -15.16
N TYR A 349 10.49 -5.91 -14.30
CA TYR A 349 9.81 -5.55 -13.06
C TYR A 349 10.21 -6.53 -11.96
N PRO A 350 11.49 -6.53 -11.54
CA PRO A 350 11.93 -7.43 -10.49
C PRO A 350 11.33 -7.02 -9.15
N LYS A 351 11.08 -8.00 -8.28
CA LYS A 351 10.68 -7.76 -6.90
C LYS A 351 11.76 -7.06 -6.10
N ALA A 352 11.34 -6.28 -5.12
CA ALA A 352 12.26 -5.66 -4.19
C ALA A 352 13.08 -6.71 -3.41
N PRO A 353 14.33 -6.38 -3.02
CA PRO A 353 15.10 -7.24 -2.12
C PRO A 353 14.36 -7.39 -0.78
N ARG A 354 14.76 -8.39 0.01
CA ARG A 354 14.28 -8.53 1.39
C ARG A 354 14.67 -7.32 2.26
N PRO A 355 13.97 -7.07 3.38
CA PRO A 355 12.84 -7.85 3.90
C PRO A 355 11.51 -7.56 3.18
N TRP A 356 10.51 -8.40 3.43
CA TRP A 356 9.22 -8.44 2.72
C TRP A 356 8.00 -8.44 3.66
N ASP A 357 8.23 -8.35 4.96
CA ASP A 357 7.20 -8.36 5.99
C ASP A 357 6.21 -7.20 5.84
N LEU A 358 4.98 -7.45 6.28
CA LEU A 358 4.00 -6.42 6.55
C LEU A 358 3.88 -6.27 8.07
N LYS A 359 4.01 -5.04 8.57
CA LYS A 359 3.70 -4.70 9.95
C LYS A 359 2.54 -3.72 10.02
N VAL A 360 1.48 -4.09 10.74
CA VAL A 360 0.31 -3.24 10.99
C VAL A 360 0.14 -3.08 12.48
N THR A 361 0.27 -1.85 12.98
CA THR A 361 0.18 -1.54 14.41
C THR A 361 -0.75 -0.38 14.71
N ASN A 362 -1.48 -0.46 15.82
CA ASN A 362 -2.33 0.63 16.31
C ASN A 362 -3.35 1.15 15.28
N CYS A 363 -3.83 0.28 14.40
CA CYS A 363 -4.78 0.66 13.35
C CYS A 363 -6.22 0.39 13.78
N SER A 364 -7.16 1.15 13.22
CA SER A 364 -8.60 0.93 13.34
C SER A 364 -9.21 0.72 11.97
N ILE A 365 -9.88 -0.40 11.76
CA ILE A 365 -10.51 -0.78 10.49
C ILE A 365 -11.99 -1.01 10.73
N THR A 366 -12.80 -0.16 10.11
CA THR A 366 -14.27 -0.17 10.23
C THR A 366 -14.93 -0.20 8.86
N GLY A 367 -16.25 -0.23 8.83
CA GLY A 367 -17.05 -0.08 7.63
C GLY A 367 -17.85 -1.33 7.27
N SER A 368 -18.79 -1.16 6.34
CA SER A 368 -19.84 -2.14 6.03
C SER A 368 -19.46 -3.16 4.94
N ALA A 369 -18.20 -3.33 4.59
CA ALA A 369 -17.85 -4.30 3.54
C ALA A 369 -18.19 -5.74 3.97
N ALA A 370 -18.93 -6.44 3.10
CA ALA A 370 -19.18 -7.87 3.17
C ALA A 370 -18.18 -8.66 2.29
N ASN A 371 -18.09 -9.96 2.54
CA ASN A 371 -17.23 -10.93 1.87
C ASN A 371 -15.71 -10.64 2.03
N ARG A 372 -14.89 -11.69 1.86
CA ARG A 372 -13.41 -11.65 1.95
C ARG A 372 -12.92 -11.22 3.33
N GLU A 373 -11.61 -11.16 3.50
CA GLU A 373 -10.96 -10.64 4.71
C GLU A 373 -10.76 -9.12 4.73
N SER A 374 -10.55 -8.55 5.92
CA SER A 374 -10.13 -7.16 6.10
C SER A 374 -8.67 -6.93 5.71
N ILE A 375 -7.78 -7.84 6.12
CA ILE A 375 -6.35 -7.83 5.81
C ILE A 375 -5.95 -9.18 5.21
N LYS A 376 -5.29 -9.16 4.05
CA LYS A 376 -4.73 -10.38 3.42
C LYS A 376 -3.21 -10.31 3.33
N ILE A 377 -2.53 -11.38 3.76
CA ILE A 377 -1.08 -11.54 3.67
C ILE A 377 -0.77 -12.81 2.89
N ILE A 378 0.04 -12.71 1.83
CA ILE A 378 0.42 -13.84 0.98
C ILE A 378 1.93 -13.88 0.84
N GLY A 379 2.60 -14.99 1.18
CA GLY A 379 4.02 -15.18 0.85
C GLY A 379 5.00 -14.21 1.53
N ARG A 380 4.59 -13.55 2.61
CA ARG A 380 5.36 -12.51 3.31
C ARG A 380 5.65 -12.95 4.74
N PRO A 381 6.80 -13.63 4.96
CA PRO A 381 7.14 -14.13 6.28
C PRO A 381 7.37 -12.99 7.27
N ASP A 382 7.39 -13.32 8.55
CA ASP A 382 7.69 -12.39 9.65
C ASP A 382 6.68 -11.22 9.76
N SER A 383 5.49 -11.34 9.14
CA SER A 383 4.49 -10.28 9.15
C SER A 383 3.75 -10.21 10.49
N VAL A 384 3.45 -8.99 10.94
CA VAL A 384 2.89 -8.72 12.28
C VAL A 384 1.65 -7.85 12.16
N ILE A 385 0.53 -8.34 12.71
CA ILE A 385 -0.67 -7.54 12.98
C ILE A 385 -0.84 -7.46 14.50
N GLU A 386 -0.67 -6.27 15.07
CA GLU A 386 -0.71 -6.07 16.51
C GLU A 386 -1.47 -4.80 16.88
N ASN A 387 -2.12 -4.77 18.05
CA ASN A 387 -2.86 -3.59 18.54
C ASN A 387 -3.82 -3.01 17.50
N THR A 388 -4.44 -3.87 16.70
CA THR A 388 -5.30 -3.45 15.60
C THR A 388 -6.75 -3.78 15.95
N CYS A 389 -7.65 -2.84 15.73
CA CYS A 389 -9.07 -3.04 15.89
C CYS A 389 -9.74 -3.21 14.53
N ILE A 390 -10.45 -4.29 14.32
CA ILE A 390 -11.21 -4.61 13.10
C ILE A 390 -12.68 -4.80 13.52
N GLN A 391 -13.56 -3.92 13.03
CA GLN A 391 -15.01 -3.97 13.24
C GLN A 391 -15.70 -4.02 11.89
N GLN A 392 -15.96 -5.23 11.39
CA GLN A 392 -16.62 -5.46 10.09
C GLN A 392 -17.51 -6.71 10.16
N THR A 393 -18.70 -6.57 10.73
CA THR A 393 -19.61 -7.68 11.06
C THR A 393 -20.62 -8.03 9.97
N ASN A 394 -20.40 -7.53 8.75
CA ASN A 394 -21.25 -7.91 7.63
C ASN A 394 -20.87 -9.31 7.12
N THR A 395 -21.82 -9.97 6.44
CA THR A 395 -21.75 -11.40 6.12
C THR A 395 -20.47 -11.81 5.41
N ASP A 396 -19.94 -12.99 5.77
CA ASP A 396 -18.79 -13.64 5.13
C ASP A 396 -17.50 -12.80 5.17
N ARG A 397 -17.37 -11.95 6.19
CA ARG A 397 -16.20 -11.08 6.37
C ARG A 397 -15.21 -11.74 7.33
N ASP A 398 -14.04 -12.10 6.86
CA ASP A 398 -12.93 -12.55 7.70
C ASP A 398 -12.14 -11.34 8.25
N GLY A 399 -11.41 -11.51 9.35
CA GLY A 399 -10.53 -10.49 9.92
C GLY A 399 -9.20 -10.41 9.18
N VAL A 400 -8.29 -11.33 9.51
CA VAL A 400 -6.95 -11.43 8.92
C VAL A 400 -6.77 -12.80 8.28
N THR A 401 -6.48 -12.85 6.98
CA THR A 401 -6.12 -14.09 6.28
C THR A 401 -4.64 -14.12 5.93
N VAL A 402 -3.95 -15.20 6.32
CA VAL A 402 -2.53 -15.42 6.05
C VAL A 402 -2.35 -16.68 5.21
N VAL A 403 -1.66 -16.53 4.07
CA VAL A 403 -1.49 -17.59 3.07
C VAL A 403 -0.01 -17.83 2.80
N ASN A 404 0.48 -19.04 3.12
CA ASN A 404 1.83 -19.51 2.81
C ASN A 404 2.90 -18.46 3.17
N ALA A 405 2.87 -18.01 4.42
CA ALA A 405 3.77 -17.01 4.99
C ALA A 405 4.14 -17.45 6.41
N SER A 406 5.41 -17.80 6.64
CA SER A 406 5.90 -18.32 7.91
C SER A 406 6.11 -17.22 8.95
N ASP A 407 6.15 -17.62 10.22
CA ASP A 407 6.59 -16.75 11.32
C ASP A 407 5.75 -15.47 11.50
N CYS A 408 4.50 -15.52 11.05
CA CYS A 408 3.55 -14.42 11.19
C CYS A 408 2.94 -14.40 12.60
N PHE A 409 2.62 -13.20 13.09
CA PHE A 409 1.94 -12.96 14.36
C PHE A 409 0.68 -12.11 14.18
N VAL A 410 -0.42 -12.51 14.81
CA VAL A 410 -1.64 -11.72 14.93
C VAL A 410 -2.10 -11.71 16.38
N GLY A 411 -2.06 -10.56 17.05
CA GLY A 411 -2.43 -10.53 18.46
C GLY A 411 -2.66 -9.17 19.07
N ASN A 412 -3.03 -9.17 20.36
CA ASN A 412 -3.34 -7.97 21.14
C ASN A 412 -4.34 -7.06 20.41
N SER A 413 -5.36 -7.67 19.80
CA SER A 413 -6.21 -7.02 18.80
C SER A 413 -7.67 -7.32 19.08
N THR A 414 -8.55 -6.40 18.68
CA THR A 414 -10.00 -6.66 18.64
C THR A 414 -10.37 -6.96 17.21
N ILE A 415 -10.88 -8.15 16.91
CA ILE A 415 -11.29 -8.56 15.58
C ILE A 415 -12.73 -9.05 15.69
N ASN A 416 -13.68 -8.14 15.50
CA ASN A 416 -15.11 -8.39 15.53
C ASN A 416 -15.64 -8.41 14.09
N VAL A 417 -15.84 -9.63 13.58
CA VAL A 417 -16.23 -9.90 12.20
C VAL A 417 -17.26 -11.04 12.16
N ASP A 418 -17.94 -11.24 11.02
CA ASP A 418 -18.91 -12.34 10.86
C ASP A 418 -18.23 -13.70 10.62
N GLY A 419 -17.10 -13.68 9.90
CA GLY A 419 -16.29 -14.86 9.55
C GLY A 419 -15.25 -15.21 10.61
N GLN A 420 -14.08 -15.68 10.17
CA GLN A 420 -12.97 -16.03 11.05
C GLN A 420 -12.13 -14.80 11.40
N GLU A 421 -11.75 -14.64 12.67
CA GLU A 421 -10.88 -13.54 13.09
C GLU A 421 -9.49 -13.66 12.46
N VAL A 422 -8.94 -14.88 12.46
CA VAL A 422 -7.68 -15.23 11.82
C VAL A 422 -7.86 -16.52 11.03
N ARG A 423 -7.62 -16.45 9.72
CA ARG A 423 -7.68 -17.59 8.81
C ARG A 423 -6.29 -17.94 8.29
N GLU A 424 -5.90 -19.19 8.47
CA GLU A 424 -4.57 -19.70 8.10
C GLU A 424 -4.68 -20.64 6.90
N VAL A 425 -3.85 -20.44 5.87
CA VAL A 425 -3.78 -21.30 4.68
C VAL A 425 -2.33 -21.67 4.42
N ASP A 426 -2.01 -22.97 4.49
CA ASP A 426 -0.66 -23.53 4.30
C ASP A 426 0.42 -22.84 5.15
N THR A 427 0.06 -22.46 6.37
CA THR A 427 0.97 -21.83 7.34
C THR A 427 0.49 -22.08 8.77
N ASN A 428 1.29 -21.66 9.74
CA ASN A 428 0.92 -21.59 11.16
C ASN A 428 1.15 -20.15 11.65
N VAL A 429 0.09 -19.48 12.08
CA VAL A 429 0.15 -18.09 12.57
C VAL A 429 0.16 -18.10 14.10
N GLN A 430 1.07 -17.34 14.70
CA GLN A 430 1.05 -17.15 16.14
C GLN A 430 -0.08 -16.18 16.51
N THR A 431 -1.02 -16.64 17.33
CA THR A 431 -2.12 -15.81 17.82
C THR A 431 -2.09 -15.63 19.32
N THR A 432 -2.41 -14.43 19.82
CA THR A 432 -2.47 -14.13 21.26
C THR A 432 -3.42 -12.98 21.53
N SER A 433 -4.26 -13.07 22.57
CA SER A 433 -5.12 -11.96 23.03
C SER A 433 -5.98 -11.32 21.93
N ILE A 434 -6.78 -12.14 21.22
CA ILE A 434 -7.75 -11.67 20.24
C ILE A 434 -9.13 -11.54 20.91
N SER A 435 -9.69 -10.33 20.94
CA SER A 435 -11.07 -10.10 21.37
C SER A 435 -12.01 -10.13 20.16
N THR A 436 -13.13 -10.85 20.27
CA THR A 436 -14.12 -10.99 19.19
C THR A 436 -15.31 -10.04 19.34
N SER A 437 -15.19 -9.07 20.26
CA SER A 437 -16.21 -8.06 20.55
C SER A 437 -15.55 -6.78 21.07
N GLY A 438 -16.24 -5.66 20.94
CA GLY A 438 -15.74 -4.33 21.28
C GLY A 438 -16.09 -3.31 20.20
N SER A 439 -15.78 -2.05 20.43
CA SER A 439 -15.86 -0.98 19.44
C SER A 439 -14.47 -0.56 18.99
N CYS A 440 -14.34 -0.17 17.73
CA CYS A 440 -13.10 0.39 17.22
C CYS A 440 -13.15 1.91 17.23
N PRO A 441 -12.08 2.58 17.71
CA PRO A 441 -12.03 4.04 17.73
C PRO A 441 -12.01 4.59 16.30
N LEU A 442 -12.75 5.66 16.06
CA LEU A 442 -12.71 6.42 14.81
C LEU A 442 -11.70 7.58 14.93
N PRO A 443 -11.25 8.19 13.82
CA PRO A 443 -10.40 9.37 13.89
C PRO A 443 -11.04 10.47 14.76
N GLY A 444 -10.33 10.95 15.78
CA GLY A 444 -10.81 11.96 16.73
C GLY A 444 -11.36 11.40 18.04
N ASP A 445 -11.56 10.08 18.13
CA ASP A 445 -12.08 9.39 19.30
C ASP A 445 -10.94 9.06 20.29
N SER A 446 -10.37 10.09 20.92
CA SER A 446 -9.25 9.91 21.86
C SER A 446 -9.71 9.64 23.30
N SER A 447 -10.12 8.40 23.59
CA SER A 447 -10.13 7.89 24.97
C SER A 447 -8.72 7.36 25.32
N ASN A 448 -7.89 8.27 25.82
CA ASN A 448 -6.57 7.92 26.33
C ASN A 448 -6.70 7.31 27.74
N ASP A 449 -7.02 6.01 27.84
CA ASP A 449 -6.89 5.28 29.10
C ASP A 449 -5.62 4.42 29.09
N SER A 450 -4.50 5.11 29.33
CA SER A 450 -3.27 4.49 29.79
C SER A 450 -3.09 4.83 31.27
N THR A 451 -3.78 4.10 32.15
CA THR A 451 -3.41 4.02 33.57
C THR A 451 -3.13 2.58 33.98
N SER A 452 -1.88 2.19 33.75
CA SER A 452 -1.17 1.33 34.68
C SER A 452 -1.19 2.01 36.05
N ASP A 453 -1.72 1.36 37.09
CA ASP A 453 -1.15 1.60 38.40
C ASP A 453 -1.03 0.36 39.27
N SER A 454 0.23 0.15 39.64
CA SER A 454 0.73 -0.66 40.72
C SER A 454 0.17 -0.21 42.06
N THR A 455 -0.16 -1.20 42.89
CA THR A 455 -0.42 -1.03 44.32
C THR A 455 0.81 -0.51 45.04
N ASP A 456 0.73 0.66 45.69
CA ASP A 456 1.32 0.81 47.02
C ASP A 456 0.62 1.85 47.90
N ASP A 457 0.54 1.48 49.17
CA ASP A 457 -0.18 2.03 50.29
C ASP A 457 0.59 3.19 50.93
N SER A 458 -0.05 4.32 51.22
CA SER A 458 0.10 4.96 52.53
C SER A 458 -0.82 6.17 52.75
N THR A 459 -1.56 6.03 53.83
CA THR A 459 -2.32 6.98 54.65
C THR A 459 -1.69 8.36 54.87
N ASP A 460 -2.49 9.44 54.77
CA ASP A 460 -2.88 10.25 55.94
C ASP A 460 -4.11 11.13 55.64
N SER A 461 -4.85 11.45 56.70
CA SER A 461 -6.27 11.78 56.72
C SER A 461 -6.61 13.24 57.06
N THR A 462 -7.92 13.54 56.96
CA THR A 462 -8.73 14.65 57.53
C THR A 462 -8.94 15.86 56.63
N ASP A 463 -10.15 16.40 56.39
CA ASP A 463 -11.40 16.35 57.18
C ASP A 463 -12.65 16.76 56.33
N SER A 464 -13.78 16.08 56.59
CA SER A 464 -15.23 16.48 56.51
C SER A 464 -15.85 17.03 55.18
N THR A 465 -17.04 16.65 54.70
CA THR A 465 -18.25 15.93 55.22
C THR A 465 -19.20 15.55 54.06
N ASP A 466 -19.70 14.29 54.08
CA ASP A 466 -21.06 13.74 53.78
C ASP A 466 -22.06 14.57 52.90
N SER A 467 -22.79 14.07 51.89
CA SER A 467 -23.38 12.73 51.66
C SER A 467 -23.84 12.50 50.21
N SER A 468 -23.81 11.22 49.81
CA SER A 468 -24.62 10.50 48.80
C SER A 468 -24.59 10.97 47.33
N SER A 469 -23.62 10.46 46.55
CA SER A 469 -23.78 10.28 45.10
C SER A 469 -24.36 8.87 44.84
N GLY A 470 -25.61 8.83 44.39
CA GLY A 470 -26.07 7.71 43.58
C GLY A 470 -25.27 7.70 42.29
N SER A 471 -24.83 6.51 41.89
CA SER A 471 -24.16 6.27 40.61
C SER A 471 -25.09 6.67 39.47
N VAL A 472 -24.81 7.80 38.83
CA VAL A 472 -25.28 8.15 37.48
C VAL A 472 -24.02 8.10 36.61
N SER A 473 -24.07 7.38 35.50
CA SER A 473 -23.00 7.32 34.53
C SER A 473 -22.89 8.67 33.81
N ASP A 474 -21.79 9.38 34.01
CA ASP A 474 -21.44 10.61 33.29
C ASP A 474 -20.91 10.28 31.88
N THR A 475 -21.71 9.59 31.06
CA THR A 475 -21.50 9.57 29.62
C THR A 475 -22.69 10.27 28.99
N ALA A 476 -22.45 11.43 28.38
CA ALA A 476 -23.46 12.10 27.56
C ALA A 476 -23.91 11.15 26.45
N SER A 477 -25.22 10.96 26.30
CA SER A 477 -25.81 10.21 25.19
C SER A 477 -25.75 11.05 23.92
N THR A 478 -25.71 10.40 22.76
CA THR A 478 -25.80 11.08 21.46
C THR A 478 -27.19 10.93 20.86
N LEU A 479 -27.65 11.95 20.15
CA LEU A 479 -28.88 11.96 19.38
C LEU A 479 -28.59 12.42 17.95
N GLU A 480 -28.96 11.61 16.97
CA GLU A 480 -28.97 11.97 15.55
C GLU A 480 -30.41 12.10 15.06
N VAL A 481 -30.73 13.24 14.45
CA VAL A 481 -32.03 13.51 13.82
C VAL A 481 -31.84 13.51 12.31
N ILE A 482 -32.28 12.47 11.62
CA ILE A 482 -31.99 12.25 10.21
C ILE A 482 -33.27 12.35 9.38
N SER A 483 -33.24 13.18 8.32
CA SER A 483 -34.29 13.17 7.30
C SER A 483 -34.18 11.91 6.44
N THR A 484 -35.29 11.19 6.19
CA THR A 484 -35.25 9.89 5.47
C THR A 484 -35.65 9.96 3.98
N GLU A 485 -36.03 11.14 3.48
CA GLU A 485 -36.48 11.33 2.10
C GLU A 485 -35.72 12.47 1.39
N ASP A 486 -35.49 12.33 0.08
CA ASP A 486 -34.92 13.36 -0.81
C ASP A 486 -35.79 13.52 -2.08
N PRO A 487 -36.40 14.69 -2.34
CA PRO A 487 -36.30 15.92 -1.56
C PRO A 487 -37.28 15.94 -0.38
N SER A 488 -36.81 16.34 0.80
CA SER A 488 -37.68 16.65 1.95
C SER A 488 -37.07 17.72 2.85
N GLU A 489 -37.91 18.37 3.65
CA GLU A 489 -37.50 19.33 4.68
C GLU A 489 -38.14 18.90 6.00
N LEU A 490 -37.34 18.85 7.07
CA LEU A 490 -37.73 18.42 8.41
C LEU A 490 -37.38 19.53 9.41
N THR A 491 -38.40 20.20 9.94
CA THR A 491 -38.26 21.01 11.16
C THR A 491 -38.62 20.12 12.35
N TYR A 492 -37.80 20.10 13.39
CA TYR A 492 -38.02 19.26 14.56
C TYR A 492 -37.79 20.02 15.87
N GLU A 493 -38.37 19.50 16.95
CA GLU A 493 -38.17 19.96 18.32
C GLU A 493 -38.04 18.74 19.25
N PHE A 494 -37.12 18.79 20.21
CA PHE A 494 -36.97 17.74 21.21
C PHE A 494 -36.54 18.29 22.56
N THR A 495 -36.81 17.56 23.65
CA THR A 495 -36.44 17.94 25.02
C THR A 495 -35.75 16.80 25.75
N THR A 496 -34.70 17.11 26.53
CA THR A 496 -33.96 16.16 27.36
C THR A 496 -33.98 16.58 28.84
N SER A 497 -33.73 15.63 29.74
CA SER A 497 -33.69 15.92 31.18
C SER A 497 -32.39 16.60 31.65
N GLY A 498 -31.32 16.59 30.85
CA GLY A 498 -30.04 17.23 31.12
C GLY A 498 -29.50 18.08 29.95
N GLU A 499 -28.32 18.67 30.11
CA GLU A 499 -27.74 19.66 29.17
C GLU A 499 -27.53 19.10 27.77
N ILE A 500 -27.76 19.92 26.74
CA ILE A 500 -27.60 19.56 25.32
C ILE A 500 -26.47 20.40 24.71
N SER A 501 -25.62 19.76 23.91
CA SER A 501 -24.57 20.39 23.12
C SER A 501 -24.64 19.93 21.66
N LYS A 502 -24.35 20.84 20.73
CA LYS A 502 -24.31 20.54 19.29
C LYS A 502 -23.02 19.82 18.91
N ILE A 503 -23.11 18.87 18.00
CA ILE A 503 -21.96 18.18 17.41
C ILE A 503 -21.75 18.74 16.00
N PHE A 504 -20.61 19.40 15.77
CA PHE A 504 -20.32 20.10 14.50
C PHE A 504 -19.51 19.27 13.50
N ASP A 505 -18.96 18.14 13.93
CA ASP A 505 -18.01 17.29 13.21
C ASP A 505 -18.53 15.88 12.89
N ASP A 506 -19.86 15.69 12.86
CA ASP A 506 -20.51 14.43 12.50
C ASP A 506 -20.82 14.29 10.99
N THR A 507 -19.94 14.83 10.15
CA THR A 507 -19.99 14.71 8.69
C THR A 507 -21.31 15.16 8.04
N ARG A 508 -22.18 14.23 7.62
CA ARG A 508 -23.47 14.47 6.98
C ARG A 508 -24.57 14.83 8.00
N ASN A 509 -24.35 14.52 9.27
CA ASN A 509 -25.29 14.75 10.36
C ASN A 509 -24.83 15.87 11.31
N SER A 510 -23.87 16.72 10.91
CA SER A 510 -23.43 17.84 11.75
C SER A 510 -24.59 18.81 12.06
N ALA A 511 -24.80 19.12 13.34
CA ALA A 511 -25.71 20.20 13.72
C ALA A 511 -25.17 21.56 13.24
N GLU A 512 -26.07 22.47 12.88
CA GLU A 512 -25.73 23.73 12.24
C GLU A 512 -25.65 24.89 13.22
N GLU A 513 -24.77 25.86 12.95
CA GLU A 513 -24.56 26.99 13.85
C GLU A 513 -25.78 27.94 13.92
N ASN A 514 -26.56 28.04 12.84
CA ASN A 514 -27.50 29.17 12.63
C ASN A 514 -28.99 28.82 12.67
N ASN A 515 -29.38 27.58 12.41
CA ASN A 515 -30.79 27.14 12.33
C ASN A 515 -31.20 26.17 13.43
N ASP A 516 -30.26 25.69 14.25
CA ASP A 516 -30.56 24.93 15.46
C ASP A 516 -30.45 25.84 16.69
N ASP A 517 -31.46 25.89 17.55
CA ASP A 517 -31.45 26.68 18.77
C ASP A 517 -31.56 25.76 20.00
N VAL A 518 -30.56 25.81 20.88
CA VAL A 518 -30.49 25.00 22.09
C VAL A 518 -30.73 25.92 23.28
N SER A 519 -31.71 25.60 24.13
CA SER A 519 -32.06 26.44 25.28
C SER A 519 -32.47 25.64 26.51
N GLN A 520 -32.18 26.19 27.70
CA GLN A 520 -32.62 25.61 28.97
C GLN A 520 -33.99 26.16 29.39
N ASN A 521 -34.91 25.25 29.75
CA ASN A 521 -36.25 25.56 30.24
C ASN A 521 -36.26 25.94 31.72
N SER A 522 -37.34 26.62 32.15
CA SER A 522 -37.47 27.07 33.56
C SER A 522 -37.60 25.95 34.60
N ASP A 523 -37.88 24.72 34.16
CA ASP A 523 -37.99 23.53 35.01
C ASP A 523 -36.69 22.72 35.09
N GLY A 524 -35.63 23.14 34.39
CA GLY A 524 -34.31 22.51 34.38
C GLY A 524 -34.06 21.57 33.20
N THR A 525 -35.08 21.25 32.38
CA THR A 525 -34.91 20.50 31.12
C THR A 525 -34.26 21.35 30.03
N TRP A 526 -33.81 20.74 28.95
CA TRP A 526 -33.22 21.43 27.80
C TRP A 526 -33.96 21.07 26.52
N SER A 527 -34.20 22.05 25.65
CA SER A 527 -34.90 21.87 24.38
C SER A 527 -34.09 22.34 23.20
N VAL A 528 -34.30 21.69 22.05
CA VAL A 528 -33.76 22.08 20.75
C VAL A 528 -34.89 22.36 19.78
N GLN A 529 -34.78 23.44 19.00
CA GLN A 529 -35.54 23.65 17.76
C GLN A 529 -34.57 23.63 16.59
N GLY A 530 -34.70 22.64 15.70
CA GLY A 530 -33.75 22.41 14.62
C GLY A 530 -34.39 22.18 13.25
N TYR A 531 -33.55 22.17 12.22
CA TYR A 531 -33.99 22.01 10.83
C TYR A 531 -32.97 21.25 9.99
N THR A 532 -33.41 20.14 9.39
CA THR A 532 -32.62 19.34 8.44
C THR A 532 -33.47 18.91 7.22
N GLY A 533 -32.92 18.16 6.26
CA GLY A 533 -33.67 17.74 5.07
C GLY A 533 -32.84 16.97 4.04
N ASN A 534 -33.47 16.47 2.97
CA ASN A 534 -32.84 15.82 1.80
C ASN A 534 -31.85 14.70 2.17
N GLY A 535 -32.18 13.87 3.16
CA GLY A 535 -31.30 12.80 3.61
C GLY A 535 -30.15 13.24 4.53
N TYR A 536 -30.06 14.50 4.92
CA TYR A 536 -29.10 15.00 5.92
C TYR A 536 -29.70 14.88 7.33
N GLY A 537 -28.86 15.07 8.35
CA GLY A 537 -29.29 15.08 9.73
C GLY A 537 -28.56 16.11 10.58
N ASP A 538 -28.93 16.18 11.85
CA ASP A 538 -28.28 17.02 12.86
C ASP A 538 -28.01 16.18 14.12
N SER A 539 -26.82 16.35 14.71
CA SER A 539 -26.34 15.53 15.81
C SER A 539 -26.07 16.35 17.08
N TYR A 540 -26.49 15.80 18.21
CA TYR A 540 -26.42 16.43 19.53
C TYR A 540 -25.87 15.45 20.56
N ALA A 541 -25.10 15.94 21.52
CA ALA A 541 -24.80 15.22 22.75
C ALA A 541 -25.67 15.78 23.87
N PHE A 542 -26.29 14.92 24.67
CA PHE A 542 -27.16 15.32 25.77
C PHE A 542 -26.93 14.50 27.04
N GLU A 543 -27.09 15.14 28.20
CA GLU A 543 -27.15 14.45 29.48
C GLU A 543 -28.58 14.01 29.81
N GLY A 544 -28.72 12.91 30.54
CA GLY A 544 -30.01 12.41 31.01
C GLY A 544 -30.78 11.60 29.97
N GLU A 545 -32.09 11.78 29.90
CA GLU A 545 -33.01 11.01 29.06
C GLU A 545 -33.65 11.92 28.00
N LEU A 546 -33.90 11.39 26.81
CA LEU A 546 -34.72 12.03 25.79
C LEU A 546 -36.19 11.90 26.19
N LEU A 547 -36.86 13.03 26.41
CA LEU A 547 -38.21 13.10 26.99
C LEU A 547 -39.29 13.22 25.91
N GLU A 548 -39.07 14.04 24.90
CA GLU A 548 -40.05 14.28 23.83
C GLU A 548 -39.35 14.56 22.49
N PHE A 549 -40.02 14.23 21.38
CA PHE A 549 -39.56 14.55 20.02
C PHE A 549 -40.77 14.85 19.11
N SER A 550 -40.67 15.89 18.29
CA SER A 550 -41.70 16.30 17.33
C SER A 550 -41.05 16.69 15.99
N PRO A 551 -41.62 16.30 14.83
CA PRO A 551 -42.83 15.51 14.67
C PRO A 551 -42.59 14.02 14.97
N ALA A 552 -43.51 13.38 15.69
CA ALA A 552 -43.41 11.95 15.99
C ALA A 552 -43.63 11.02 14.77
N THR A 553 -44.07 11.57 13.63
CA THR A 553 -44.27 10.85 12.37
C THR A 553 -43.88 11.75 11.19
N GLY A 554 -43.31 11.18 10.13
CA GLY A 554 -42.82 11.93 8.97
C GLY A 554 -41.54 11.31 8.39
N PRO A 555 -40.82 12.00 7.49
CA PRO A 555 -39.55 11.53 6.93
C PRO A 555 -38.41 11.75 7.94
N VAL A 556 -38.52 11.14 9.12
CA VAL A 556 -37.56 11.28 10.22
C VAL A 556 -37.12 9.90 10.73
N LYS A 557 -35.82 9.75 10.95
CA LYS A 557 -35.18 8.66 11.67
C LYS A 557 -34.44 9.26 12.85
N LEU A 558 -34.72 8.74 14.04
CA LEU A 558 -34.12 9.18 15.30
C LEU A 558 -33.17 8.09 15.79
N VAL A 559 -31.91 8.43 16.05
CA VAL A 559 -30.90 7.49 16.55
C VAL A 559 -30.36 8.00 17.88
N VAL A 560 -30.49 7.22 18.95
CA VAL A 560 -29.91 7.52 20.27
C VAL A 560 -28.80 6.51 20.53
N ASP A 561 -27.58 6.97 20.82
CA ASP A 561 -26.42 6.11 21.10
C ASP A 561 -26.21 5.00 20.04
N GLY A 562 -26.41 5.36 18.76
CA GLY A 562 -26.31 4.45 17.62
C GLY A 562 -27.49 3.46 17.45
N GLN A 563 -28.53 3.54 18.28
CA GLN A 563 -29.74 2.72 18.19
C GLN A 563 -30.93 3.53 17.67
N GLU A 564 -31.66 3.00 16.69
CA GLU A 564 -32.87 3.66 16.18
C GLU A 564 -34.01 3.63 17.22
N VAL A 565 -34.58 4.80 17.50
CA VAL A 565 -35.67 5.00 18.47
C VAL A 565 -36.92 5.44 17.72
N ASP A 566 -38.07 4.82 18.03
CA ASP A 566 -39.37 5.25 17.50
C ASP A 566 -39.87 6.49 18.25
N PRO A 567 -39.95 7.67 17.61
CA PRO A 567 -40.36 8.91 18.29
C PRO A 567 -41.78 8.85 18.87
N THR A 568 -42.65 7.98 18.36
CA THR A 568 -44.03 7.82 18.87
C THR A 568 -44.08 7.25 20.28
N THR A 569 -42.99 6.65 20.76
CA THR A 569 -42.87 6.07 22.10
C THR A 569 -42.50 7.08 23.18
N LEU A 570 -42.07 8.29 22.78
CA LEU A 570 -41.64 9.36 23.70
C LEU A 570 -42.82 10.21 24.20
N ASP A 571 -43.90 10.31 23.42
CA ASP A 571 -45.08 11.15 23.74
C ASP A 571 -46.09 10.50 24.71
N ASP A 572 -45.82 9.27 25.20
CA ASP A 572 -46.81 8.52 25.99
C ASP A 572 -46.64 8.65 27.52
N SER A 573 -45.87 9.63 28.01
CA SER A 573 -45.74 9.89 29.44
C SER A 573 -46.91 10.73 29.98
N THR A 574 -48.10 10.13 30.01
CA THR A 574 -49.08 10.43 31.06
C THR A 574 -49.29 9.22 31.97
N ASP A 575 -48.59 9.28 33.10
CA ASP A 575 -49.00 8.74 34.41
C ASP A 575 -48.82 7.22 34.70
N SER A 576 -47.71 6.91 35.38
CA SER A 576 -47.56 6.00 36.52
C SER A 576 -47.82 4.48 36.42
N THR A 577 -46.79 3.72 36.85
CA THR A 577 -46.79 2.58 37.82
C THR A 577 -46.45 1.16 37.31
N SER A 578 -45.26 0.68 37.70
CA SER A 578 -44.85 -0.69 38.12
C SER A 578 -45.74 -1.89 37.76
N GLY A 579 -45.16 -2.90 37.10
CA GLY A 579 -45.69 -4.28 37.15
C GLY A 579 -44.94 -5.29 36.30
N SER A 580 -44.34 -6.28 36.97
CA SER A 580 -43.66 -7.46 36.43
C SER A 580 -44.59 -8.46 35.69
N THR A 581 -43.95 -9.40 34.99
CA THR A 581 -44.37 -10.78 34.59
C THR A 581 -45.13 -11.05 33.29
N ASP A 582 -44.43 -11.79 32.41
CA ASP A 582 -44.73 -13.15 31.89
C ASP A 582 -45.97 -13.41 31.01
N SER A 583 -45.68 -14.16 29.95
CA SER A 583 -46.49 -15.17 29.26
C SER A 583 -47.61 -14.77 28.27
N THR A 584 -47.33 -15.12 27.01
CA THR A 584 -48.15 -15.94 26.08
C THR A 584 -49.41 -15.38 25.39
N THR A 585 -49.45 -15.71 24.09
CA THR A 585 -50.57 -16.25 23.27
C THR A 585 -51.22 -15.34 22.21
N ASP A 586 -51.03 -15.78 20.95
CA ASP A 586 -51.99 -15.92 19.85
C ASP A 586 -52.96 -14.79 19.48
N SER A 587 -52.92 -14.37 18.20
CA SER A 587 -53.84 -14.91 17.18
C SER A 587 -53.83 -14.08 15.88
N THR A 588 -53.35 -14.72 14.80
CA THR A 588 -54.00 -14.84 13.48
C THR A 588 -54.61 -13.62 12.78
N SER A 589 -54.16 -13.37 11.55
CA SER A 589 -55.10 -13.31 10.42
C SER A 589 -54.47 -13.82 9.13
N ASP A 590 -55.14 -14.81 8.56
CA ASP A 590 -54.84 -15.55 7.34
C ASP A 590 -54.85 -14.68 6.07
N SER A 591 -54.04 -15.08 5.09
CA SER A 591 -54.52 -15.27 3.72
C SER A 591 -53.66 -16.31 3.01
N THR A 592 -54.30 -17.43 2.71
CA THR A 592 -53.83 -18.60 1.97
C THR A 592 -53.67 -18.32 0.48
N ASP A 593 -52.60 -18.82 -0.13
CA ASP A 593 -52.71 -19.56 -1.40
C ASP A 593 -51.69 -20.70 -1.45
N SER A 594 -52.15 -21.86 -1.90
CA SER A 594 -51.40 -23.11 -1.94
C SER A 594 -50.82 -23.30 -3.34
N THR A 595 -49.57 -23.76 -3.46
CA THR A 595 -49.23 -24.95 -4.28
C THR A 595 -47.74 -25.29 -4.27
N SER A 596 -47.51 -26.61 -4.21
CA SER A 596 -46.31 -27.39 -4.55
C SER A 596 -45.09 -27.31 -3.65
N ASP A 597 -44.99 -28.33 -2.80
CA ASP A 597 -43.75 -29.08 -2.56
C ASP A 597 -43.02 -29.33 -3.91
N SER A 598 -41.95 -28.60 -4.14
CA SER A 598 -40.76 -29.15 -4.78
C SER A 598 -39.59 -28.86 -3.87
N THR A 599 -38.95 -29.91 -3.38
CA THR A 599 -37.56 -29.86 -2.95
C THR A 599 -36.75 -29.19 -4.06
N SER A 600 -36.38 -27.92 -3.89
CA SER A 600 -35.29 -27.36 -4.67
C SER A 600 -34.02 -27.96 -4.09
N ASP A 601 -33.46 -28.94 -4.78
CA ASP A 601 -32.03 -29.16 -4.75
C ASP A 601 -31.39 -27.78 -4.94
N THR A 602 -30.60 -27.36 -3.95
CA THR A 602 -29.61 -26.31 -4.16
C THR A 602 -28.67 -26.82 -5.24
N THR A 603 -28.88 -26.40 -6.48
CA THR A 603 -27.89 -26.61 -7.54
C THR A 603 -26.71 -25.73 -7.18
N THR A 604 -25.69 -26.31 -6.55
CA THR A 604 -24.40 -25.65 -6.32
C THR A 604 -23.88 -25.18 -7.69
N THR A 605 -23.57 -23.90 -7.79
CA THR A 605 -22.87 -23.33 -8.95
C THR A 605 -21.37 -23.45 -8.70
N HIS A 606 -20.65 -23.92 -9.71
CA HIS A 606 -19.21 -24.11 -9.75
C HIS A 606 -18.64 -23.22 -10.87
N GLU A 607 -17.40 -22.75 -10.73
CA GLU A 607 -16.71 -21.99 -11.76
C GLU A 607 -15.65 -22.86 -12.45
N ILE A 608 -15.52 -22.76 -13.77
CA ILE A 608 -14.36 -23.27 -14.51
C ILE A 608 -13.68 -22.14 -15.30
N VAL A 609 -12.36 -22.05 -15.18
CA VAL A 609 -11.53 -21.03 -15.82
C VAL A 609 -10.46 -21.70 -16.69
N ILE A 610 -10.33 -21.24 -17.93
CA ILE A 610 -9.27 -21.64 -18.86
C ILE A 610 -8.30 -20.47 -19.02
N ASP A 611 -7.12 -20.59 -18.42
CA ASP A 611 -6.13 -19.51 -18.31
C ASP A 611 -4.96 -19.69 -19.27
N GLY A 612 -4.93 -18.84 -20.28
CA GLY A 612 -3.84 -18.71 -21.24
C GLY A 612 -2.83 -17.60 -20.92
N GLU A 613 -2.99 -16.82 -19.85
CA GLU A 613 -2.06 -15.73 -19.52
C GLU A 613 -0.62 -16.21 -19.40
N GLY A 614 0.31 -15.39 -19.89
CA GLY A 614 1.74 -15.72 -19.97
C GLY A 614 2.12 -16.68 -21.11
N ARG A 615 1.16 -17.16 -21.90
CA ARG A 615 1.40 -18.11 -23.00
C ARG A 615 1.07 -17.47 -24.35
N SER A 616 1.88 -17.75 -25.38
CA SER A 616 1.69 -17.18 -26.74
C SER A 616 1.02 -18.14 -27.73
N GLU A 617 0.80 -19.39 -27.33
CA GLU A 617 0.20 -20.42 -28.17
C GLU A 617 -1.30 -20.52 -27.89
N LEU A 618 -2.10 -20.71 -28.95
CA LEU A 618 -3.55 -20.85 -28.85
C LEU A 618 -3.91 -22.21 -28.22
N THR A 619 -4.82 -22.21 -27.26
CA THR A 619 -5.39 -23.40 -26.62
C THR A 619 -6.86 -23.55 -26.98
N ASN A 620 -7.26 -24.67 -27.58
CA ASN A 620 -8.66 -24.96 -27.85
C ASN A 620 -9.23 -25.85 -26.75
N TYR A 621 -10.47 -25.64 -26.33
CA TYR A 621 -11.11 -26.46 -25.30
C TYR A 621 -12.59 -26.73 -25.60
N GLU A 622 -13.08 -27.85 -25.08
CA GLU A 622 -14.49 -28.25 -25.13
C GLU A 622 -14.86 -28.97 -23.83
N PHE A 623 -15.97 -28.59 -23.21
CA PHE A 623 -16.49 -29.31 -22.03
C PHE A 623 -18.00 -29.35 -21.97
N THR A 624 -18.53 -30.38 -21.29
CA THR A 624 -19.97 -30.59 -21.09
C THR A 624 -20.27 -30.84 -19.62
N VAL A 625 -21.28 -30.17 -19.10
CA VAL A 625 -21.74 -30.31 -17.71
C VAL A 625 -23.08 -31.03 -17.64
N SER A 626 -23.40 -31.61 -16.48
CA SER A 626 -24.69 -32.27 -16.26
C SER A 626 -25.84 -31.29 -15.96
N GLY A 627 -25.53 -30.07 -15.52
CA GLY A 627 -26.47 -28.97 -15.34
C GLY A 627 -26.38 -27.92 -16.46
N SER A 628 -26.60 -26.66 -16.13
CA SER A 628 -26.47 -25.51 -17.05
C SER A 628 -25.07 -24.91 -17.01
N VAL A 629 -24.66 -24.22 -18.08
CA VAL A 629 -23.41 -23.45 -18.14
C VAL A 629 -23.65 -22.07 -18.76
N GLU A 630 -23.06 -21.03 -18.17
CA GLU A 630 -23.11 -19.64 -18.62
C GLU A 630 -21.71 -19.04 -18.65
N GLN A 631 -21.38 -18.27 -19.68
CA GLN A 631 -20.09 -17.56 -19.79
C GLN A 631 -20.09 -16.32 -18.91
N THR A 632 -19.01 -16.08 -18.16
CA THR A 632 -18.91 -15.01 -17.16
C THR A 632 -17.94 -13.88 -17.55
N ASP A 633 -17.18 -14.04 -18.64
CA ASP A 633 -16.30 -13.04 -19.24
C ASP A 633 -16.89 -12.35 -20.50
N ASP A 634 -16.14 -11.46 -21.16
CA ASP A 634 -16.59 -10.70 -22.34
C ASP A 634 -16.86 -11.67 -23.51
N PRO A 635 -18.08 -11.75 -24.08
CA PRO A 635 -18.44 -12.80 -25.05
C PRO A 635 -17.58 -12.72 -26.32
N GLY A 636 -16.51 -13.53 -26.34
CA GLY A 636 -15.55 -13.69 -27.42
C GLY A 636 -15.97 -14.72 -28.47
N GLU A 637 -15.00 -15.46 -29.01
CA GLU A 637 -15.16 -16.47 -30.08
C GLU A 637 -15.80 -17.79 -29.59
N ASP A 638 -16.20 -17.86 -28.32
CA ASP A 638 -16.71 -19.08 -27.69
C ASP A 638 -18.19 -19.29 -27.99
N ASN A 639 -18.57 -20.57 -28.13
CA ASN A 639 -19.94 -20.97 -28.39
C ASN A 639 -20.47 -21.77 -27.20
N VAL A 640 -21.30 -21.12 -26.39
CA VAL A 640 -22.03 -21.76 -25.30
C VAL A 640 -23.39 -22.25 -25.80
N SER A 641 -23.60 -23.56 -25.73
CA SER A 641 -24.90 -24.20 -25.87
C SER A 641 -25.34 -24.74 -24.51
N ASP A 642 -26.65 -24.83 -24.24
CA ASP A 642 -27.30 -25.09 -22.93
C ASP A 642 -26.50 -25.88 -21.86
N THR A 643 -25.69 -26.89 -22.23
CA THR A 643 -24.83 -27.67 -21.32
C THR A 643 -23.39 -27.89 -21.82
N THR A 644 -22.99 -27.32 -22.97
CA THR A 644 -21.69 -27.59 -23.63
C THR A 644 -21.06 -26.29 -24.14
N VAL A 645 -19.77 -26.12 -23.84
CA VAL A 645 -18.94 -25.00 -24.26
C VAL A 645 -17.89 -25.49 -25.26
N VAL A 646 -17.71 -24.76 -26.35
CA VAL A 646 -16.58 -24.92 -27.29
C VAL A 646 -15.92 -23.56 -27.46
N GLY A 647 -14.64 -23.47 -27.09
CA GLY A 647 -13.92 -22.20 -27.03
C GLY A 647 -12.43 -22.30 -27.35
N ALA A 648 -11.76 -21.15 -27.41
CA ALA A 648 -10.32 -21.09 -27.63
C ALA A 648 -9.67 -19.87 -26.97
N VAL A 649 -8.70 -20.12 -26.09
CA VAL A 649 -7.98 -19.09 -25.34
C VAL A 649 -6.54 -18.95 -25.82
N GLY A 650 -6.08 -17.71 -26.00
CA GLY A 650 -4.70 -17.37 -26.36
C GLY A 650 -3.88 -16.97 -25.13
N GLY A 651 -3.47 -15.70 -25.07
CA GLY A 651 -2.81 -15.10 -23.90
C GLY A 651 -3.79 -14.45 -22.90
N GLY A 652 -5.07 -14.85 -22.94
CA GLY A 652 -6.17 -14.30 -22.13
C GLY A 652 -6.76 -15.37 -21.20
N ILE A 653 -7.95 -15.12 -20.66
CA ILE A 653 -8.66 -16.00 -19.74
C ILE A 653 -10.11 -16.10 -20.22
N ASP A 654 -10.65 -17.32 -20.25
CA ASP A 654 -12.07 -17.57 -20.49
C ASP A 654 -12.68 -18.20 -19.22
N SER A 655 -13.89 -17.77 -18.80
CA SER A 655 -14.51 -18.22 -17.55
C SER A 655 -15.99 -18.55 -17.69
N PHE A 656 -16.44 -19.60 -16.99
CA PHE A 656 -17.80 -20.11 -17.06
C PHE A 656 -18.34 -20.54 -15.69
N ASP A 657 -19.57 -20.13 -15.39
CA ASP A 657 -20.34 -20.66 -14.26
C ASP A 657 -21.15 -21.87 -14.74
N TYR A 658 -21.11 -22.97 -13.98
CA TYR A 658 -21.88 -24.18 -14.30
C TYR A 658 -22.52 -24.81 -13.07
N THR A 659 -23.56 -25.62 -13.30
CA THR A 659 -24.17 -26.47 -12.26
C THR A 659 -23.99 -27.95 -12.58
N GLY A 660 -24.02 -28.80 -11.56
CA GLY A 660 -23.79 -30.23 -11.72
C GLY A 660 -22.31 -30.60 -11.87
N ASP A 661 -22.03 -31.71 -12.54
CA ASP A 661 -20.67 -32.25 -12.71
C ASP A 661 -20.18 -32.04 -14.15
N ILE A 662 -18.87 -31.87 -14.34
CA ILE A 662 -18.25 -31.93 -15.67
C ILE A 662 -18.24 -33.38 -16.13
N THR A 663 -19.05 -33.67 -17.16
CA THR A 663 -19.23 -35.02 -17.72
C THR A 663 -18.26 -35.35 -18.86
N SER A 664 -17.70 -34.33 -19.50
CA SER A 664 -16.60 -34.46 -20.46
C SER A 664 -15.78 -33.18 -20.51
N PHE A 665 -14.47 -33.32 -20.67
CA PHE A 665 -13.53 -32.21 -20.81
C PHE A 665 -12.45 -32.57 -21.83
N SER A 666 -12.08 -31.64 -22.70
CA SER A 666 -10.99 -31.76 -23.67
C SER A 666 -10.28 -30.42 -23.82
N ILE A 667 -8.96 -30.44 -23.84
CA ILE A 667 -8.11 -29.26 -24.05
C ILE A 667 -6.92 -29.62 -24.93
N ASP A 668 -6.58 -28.74 -25.86
CA ASP A 668 -5.44 -28.86 -26.79
C ASP A 668 -4.69 -27.53 -26.85
N GLY A 669 -3.66 -27.41 -25.99
CA GLY A 669 -2.79 -26.23 -25.85
C GLY A 669 -2.27 -26.06 -24.42
N PRO A 670 -1.39 -25.07 -24.17
CA PRO A 670 -0.69 -24.94 -22.90
C PRO A 670 -1.48 -24.26 -21.76
N ALA A 671 -2.72 -23.82 -21.99
CA ALA A 671 -3.50 -23.13 -20.95
C ALA A 671 -3.72 -24.00 -19.70
N ALA A 672 -3.71 -23.36 -18.53
CA ALA A 672 -4.06 -23.99 -17.27
C ALA A 672 -5.59 -24.04 -17.10
N VAL A 673 -6.09 -25.01 -16.35
CA VAL A 673 -7.53 -25.17 -16.09
C VAL A 673 -7.74 -25.12 -14.59
N PHE A 674 -8.71 -24.30 -14.16
CA PHE A 674 -9.10 -24.17 -12.76
C PHE A 674 -10.57 -24.53 -12.59
N VAL A 675 -10.91 -25.22 -11.50
CA VAL A 675 -12.29 -25.43 -11.05
C VAL A 675 -12.40 -24.90 -9.63
N ASP A 676 -13.32 -23.98 -9.37
CA ASP A 676 -13.50 -23.30 -8.07
C ASP A 676 -12.18 -22.76 -7.49
N GLU A 677 -11.43 -22.00 -8.31
CA GLU A 677 -10.12 -21.39 -7.99
C GLU A 677 -8.95 -22.39 -7.76
N GLN A 678 -9.15 -23.70 -7.93
CA GLN A 678 -8.09 -24.71 -7.80
C GLN A 678 -7.60 -25.16 -9.19
N GLU A 679 -6.28 -25.12 -9.43
CA GLU A 679 -5.69 -25.68 -10.65
C GLU A 679 -5.87 -27.21 -10.66
N VAL A 680 -6.44 -27.74 -11.74
CA VAL A 680 -6.73 -29.17 -11.90
C VAL A 680 -5.99 -29.73 -13.11
N ASP A 681 -5.59 -30.99 -13.03
CA ASP A 681 -5.11 -31.72 -14.21
C ASP A 681 -6.32 -31.98 -15.14
N PRO A 682 -6.34 -31.42 -16.36
CA PRO A 682 -7.47 -31.58 -17.28
C PRO A 682 -7.83 -33.02 -17.61
N THR A 683 -6.86 -33.94 -17.50
CA THR A 683 -7.08 -35.37 -17.76
C THR A 683 -7.91 -36.06 -16.68
N THR A 684 -8.09 -35.41 -15.54
CA THR A 684 -8.90 -35.89 -14.41
C THR A 684 -10.36 -35.46 -14.50
N LEU A 685 -10.68 -34.51 -15.38
CA LEU A 685 -12.03 -34.00 -15.60
C LEU A 685 -12.79 -34.88 -16.60
N GLY A 686 -14.06 -35.19 -16.31
CA GLY A 686 -14.92 -35.99 -17.19
C GLY A 686 -14.74 -37.53 -17.13
N GLY A 687 -14.07 -38.04 -16.09
CA GLY A 687 -13.86 -39.47 -15.87
C GLY A 687 -14.74 -40.06 -14.76
N SER A 688 -15.52 -41.11 -15.07
CA SER A 688 -16.21 -41.91 -14.06
C SER A 688 -15.19 -42.62 -13.15
N SER A 689 -15.24 -42.33 -11.85
CA SER A 689 -14.37 -42.87 -10.80
C SER A 689 -14.37 -44.41 -10.76
N ASP A 690 -13.19 -45.03 -10.70
CA ASP A 690 -13.00 -46.39 -10.17
C ASP A 690 -11.72 -46.41 -9.33
N SER A 691 -11.85 -46.15 -8.02
CA SER A 691 -10.74 -46.21 -7.08
C SER A 691 -10.48 -47.67 -6.68
N THR A 692 -9.26 -48.14 -6.81
CA THR A 692 -8.76 -49.28 -6.01
C THR A 692 -7.43 -48.88 -5.39
N GLY A 693 -7.41 -48.81 -4.06
CA GLY A 693 -6.18 -48.66 -3.29
C GLY A 693 -5.45 -50.00 -3.16
N ASP A 694 -4.13 -49.92 -2.95
CA ASP A 694 -3.44 -50.87 -2.08
C ASP A 694 -2.13 -50.25 -1.56
N SER A 695 -1.90 -50.47 -0.28
CA SER A 695 -0.71 -50.14 0.47
C SER A 695 0.14 -51.39 0.63
N THR A 696 1.44 -51.36 0.33
CA THR A 696 2.39 -52.32 0.93
C THR A 696 3.79 -51.73 1.11
N ASP A 697 4.26 -51.86 2.35
CA ASP A 697 5.63 -51.69 2.84
C ASP A 697 6.51 -52.89 2.45
N SER A 698 7.76 -52.63 2.03
CA SER A 698 8.85 -53.56 2.28
C SER A 698 10.22 -52.89 2.23
N SER A 699 10.92 -52.94 3.37
CA SER A 699 12.34 -52.65 3.54
C SER A 699 13.26 -53.53 2.68
N THR A 700 14.30 -52.95 2.06
CA THR A 700 15.65 -53.56 1.95
C THR A 700 16.71 -52.49 1.65
N ASP A 701 17.91 -52.75 2.15
CA ASP A 701 19.02 -51.83 2.41
C ASP A 701 19.99 -51.66 1.21
N SER A 702 20.53 -50.43 1.09
CA SER A 702 21.80 -49.99 0.47
C SER A 702 22.10 -50.22 -1.02
N THR A 703 21.82 -49.19 -1.84
CA THR A 703 22.80 -48.19 -2.34
C THR A 703 22.03 -46.92 -2.69
N SER A 704 22.48 -45.77 -2.22
CA SER A 704 21.83 -44.47 -2.43
C SER A 704 21.66 -44.17 -3.92
N ASP A 705 20.43 -44.30 -4.41
CA ASP A 705 19.98 -43.80 -5.73
C ASP A 705 19.57 -42.32 -5.65
N THR A 706 19.91 -41.62 -4.55
CA THR A 706 19.64 -40.18 -4.41
C THR A 706 20.58 -39.42 -5.31
N ALA A 707 20.02 -38.77 -6.33
CA ALA A 707 20.76 -37.86 -7.16
C ALA A 707 20.98 -36.53 -6.39
N SER A 708 22.21 -36.04 -6.39
CA SER A 708 22.57 -34.73 -5.84
C SER A 708 22.52 -33.67 -6.94
N THR A 709 22.19 -32.44 -6.55
CA THR A 709 22.35 -31.26 -7.42
C THR A 709 23.74 -30.67 -7.22
N VAL A 710 24.46 -30.45 -8.30
CA VAL A 710 25.80 -29.82 -8.31
C VAL A 710 25.72 -28.54 -9.14
N GLU A 711 26.06 -27.41 -8.53
CA GLU A 711 26.14 -26.11 -9.19
C GLU A 711 27.59 -25.62 -9.22
N VAL A 712 28.04 -25.17 -10.39
CA VAL A 712 29.37 -24.58 -10.59
C VAL A 712 29.21 -23.11 -10.93
N ILE A 713 29.58 -22.21 -10.01
CA ILE A 713 29.30 -20.78 -10.12
C ILE A 713 30.62 -20.00 -10.23
N SER A 714 30.73 -19.12 -11.22
CA SER A 714 31.83 -18.15 -11.30
C SER A 714 31.64 -17.05 -10.25
N THR A 715 32.66 -16.74 -9.44
CA THR A 715 32.52 -15.80 -8.30
C THR A 715 32.97 -14.37 -8.59
N GLU A 716 33.56 -14.10 -9.76
CA GLU A 716 34.08 -12.79 -10.14
C GLU A 716 33.44 -12.25 -11.43
N ASN A 717 33.29 -10.93 -11.53
CA ASN A 717 32.84 -10.23 -12.73
C ASN A 717 33.74 -9.01 -13.05
N PRO A 718 34.38 -8.92 -14.23
CA PRO A 718 34.33 -9.91 -15.31
C PRO A 718 35.31 -11.07 -15.05
N SER A 719 34.81 -12.31 -15.11
CA SER A 719 35.66 -13.51 -15.14
C SER A 719 35.02 -14.59 -15.99
N GLU A 720 35.86 -15.46 -16.56
CA GLU A 720 35.45 -16.63 -17.33
C GLU A 720 36.05 -17.86 -16.63
N LEU A 721 35.24 -18.89 -16.45
CA LEU A 721 35.57 -20.12 -15.74
C LEU A 721 35.32 -21.31 -16.67
N THR A 722 36.40 -21.93 -17.16
CA THR A 722 36.35 -23.30 -17.68
C THR A 722 36.57 -24.25 -16.52
N TYR A 723 35.72 -25.26 -16.38
CA TYR A 723 35.85 -26.27 -15.34
C TYR A 723 35.71 -27.69 -15.89
N GLU A 724 36.21 -28.65 -15.12
CA GLU A 724 36.05 -30.08 -15.34
C GLU A 724 35.79 -30.78 -14.01
N PHE A 725 34.87 -31.75 -13.97
CA PHE A 725 34.68 -32.59 -12.80
C PHE A 725 34.38 -34.05 -13.15
N THR A 726 34.67 -34.95 -12.21
CA THR A 726 34.42 -36.40 -12.34
C THR A 726 33.50 -36.89 -11.22
N ALA A 727 32.47 -37.64 -11.59
CA ALA A 727 31.51 -38.25 -10.67
C ALA A 727 31.48 -39.79 -10.76
N THR A 728 31.17 -40.47 -9.66
CA THR A 728 31.10 -41.94 -9.61
C THR A 728 29.90 -42.54 -10.34
N GLY A 729 28.90 -41.73 -10.71
CA GLY A 729 27.72 -42.19 -11.43
C GLY A 729 27.15 -41.14 -12.39
N GLU A 730 25.99 -41.44 -12.96
CA GLU A 730 25.42 -40.71 -14.10
C GLU A 730 25.23 -39.21 -13.83
N VAL A 731 25.61 -38.38 -14.80
CA VAL A 731 25.46 -36.92 -14.74
C VAL A 731 24.55 -36.44 -15.86
N THR A 732 23.56 -35.60 -15.54
CA THR A 732 22.67 -34.96 -16.52
C THR A 732 22.60 -33.45 -16.30
N LYS A 733 22.51 -32.68 -17.39
CA LYS A 733 22.37 -31.22 -17.33
C LYS A 733 21.01 -30.80 -16.77
N ILE A 734 20.98 -29.71 -16.01
CA ILE A 734 19.76 -29.00 -15.66
C ILE A 734 19.67 -27.76 -16.56
N LEU A 735 18.75 -27.78 -17.52
CA LEU A 735 18.63 -26.74 -18.57
C LEU A 735 17.69 -25.58 -18.17
N ASN A 736 16.95 -25.73 -17.06
CA ASN A 736 15.89 -24.81 -16.62
C ASN A 736 16.16 -24.18 -15.23
N ASP A 737 17.42 -24.10 -14.81
CA ASP A 737 17.86 -23.52 -13.54
C ASP A 737 18.18 -22.01 -13.64
N THR A 738 17.43 -21.29 -14.47
CA THR A 738 17.51 -19.84 -14.65
C THR A 738 18.94 -19.30 -14.88
N ARG A 739 19.57 -18.73 -13.84
CA ARG A 739 20.91 -18.14 -13.84
C ARG A 739 22.03 -19.19 -13.84
N ASN A 740 21.75 -20.40 -13.37
CA ASN A 740 22.72 -21.48 -13.27
C ASN A 740 22.43 -22.63 -14.27
N SER A 741 21.61 -22.41 -15.30
CA SER A 741 21.34 -23.46 -16.30
C SER A 741 22.62 -23.91 -16.99
N ALA A 742 22.87 -25.23 -17.00
CA ALA A 742 23.89 -25.79 -17.87
C ALA A 742 23.48 -25.57 -19.34
N GLU A 743 24.44 -25.21 -20.18
CA GLU A 743 24.19 -24.77 -21.55
C GLU A 743 24.31 -25.94 -22.53
N GLU A 744 23.44 -26.01 -23.52
CA GLU A 744 23.38 -27.18 -24.42
C GLU A 744 24.66 -27.37 -25.25
N ASN A 745 25.37 -26.28 -25.55
CA ASN A 745 26.37 -26.23 -26.62
C ASN A 745 27.84 -26.18 -26.15
N ASN A 746 28.13 -25.80 -24.91
CA ASN A 746 29.49 -25.63 -24.38
C ASN A 746 29.80 -26.48 -23.14
N ASP A 747 28.81 -27.18 -22.58
CA ASP A 747 29.03 -28.20 -21.56
C ASP A 747 28.99 -29.59 -22.19
N ASP A 748 30.03 -30.41 -22.00
CA ASP A 748 30.11 -31.77 -22.52
C ASP A 748 30.10 -32.78 -21.38
N ILE A 749 29.27 -33.81 -21.51
CA ILE A 749 29.13 -34.89 -20.54
C ILE A 749 29.49 -36.20 -21.23
N SER A 750 30.44 -36.95 -20.67
CA SER A 750 30.85 -38.24 -21.23
C SER A 750 31.07 -39.30 -20.15
N GLN A 751 30.77 -40.56 -20.48
CA GLN A 751 31.05 -41.69 -19.61
C GLN A 751 32.43 -42.29 -19.90
N ASN A 752 33.25 -42.45 -18.86
CA ASN A 752 34.57 -43.04 -18.92
C ASN A 752 34.54 -44.56 -19.00
N SER A 753 35.66 -45.16 -19.45
CA SER A 753 35.79 -46.63 -19.56
C SER A 753 35.74 -47.39 -18.23
N ASP A 754 35.95 -46.69 -17.11
CA ASP A 754 35.89 -47.25 -15.75
C ASP A 754 34.49 -47.12 -15.10
N GLY A 755 33.53 -46.52 -15.81
CA GLY A 755 32.15 -46.35 -15.36
C GLY A 755 31.85 -44.99 -14.71
N THR A 756 32.88 -44.17 -14.42
CA THR A 756 32.71 -42.79 -13.95
C THR A 756 32.22 -41.87 -15.07
N TRP A 757 31.74 -40.68 -14.71
CA TRP A 757 31.25 -39.67 -15.65
C TRP A 757 32.07 -38.40 -15.51
N SER A 758 32.45 -37.79 -16.63
CA SER A 758 33.21 -36.54 -16.67
C SER A 758 32.41 -35.45 -17.37
N VAL A 759 32.48 -34.26 -16.79
CA VAL A 759 31.86 -33.04 -17.29
C VAL A 759 32.96 -32.03 -17.59
N GLN A 760 32.93 -31.42 -18.77
CA GLN A 760 33.74 -30.25 -19.11
C GLN A 760 32.79 -29.12 -19.45
N GLY A 761 32.86 -28.00 -18.72
CA GLY A 761 31.91 -26.91 -18.88
C GLY A 761 32.55 -25.52 -18.82
N TYR A 762 31.72 -24.52 -19.14
CA TYR A 762 32.17 -23.14 -19.22
C TYR A 762 31.10 -22.15 -18.76
N THR A 763 31.43 -21.38 -17.73
CA THR A 763 30.58 -20.33 -17.16
C THR A 763 31.37 -19.05 -16.89
N GLY A 764 30.73 -17.98 -16.41
CA GLY A 764 31.44 -16.72 -16.13
C GLY A 764 30.56 -15.59 -15.59
N ASN A 765 31.18 -14.47 -15.20
CA ASN A 765 30.53 -13.21 -14.83
C ASN A 765 29.46 -13.30 -13.72
N GLY A 766 29.62 -14.24 -12.78
CA GLY A 766 28.63 -14.46 -11.72
C GLY A 766 27.50 -15.42 -12.09
N TYR A 767 27.55 -16.07 -13.26
CA TYR A 767 26.65 -17.14 -13.67
C TYR A 767 27.24 -18.50 -13.29
N GLY A 768 26.43 -19.55 -13.40
CA GLY A 768 26.85 -20.92 -13.15
C GLY A 768 26.20 -21.93 -14.07
N ASP A 769 26.58 -23.20 -13.89
CA ASP A 769 26.02 -24.34 -14.61
C ASP A 769 25.64 -25.44 -13.61
N SER A 770 24.45 -26.01 -13.77
CA SER A 770 23.85 -26.95 -12.82
C SER A 770 23.65 -28.35 -13.41
N TYR A 771 23.92 -29.36 -12.59
CA TYR A 771 23.91 -30.77 -12.97
C TYR A 771 23.20 -31.62 -11.92
N THR A 772 22.53 -32.68 -12.36
CA THR A 772 22.07 -33.78 -11.50
C THR A 772 23.11 -34.90 -11.56
N VAL A 773 23.61 -35.34 -10.40
CA VAL A 773 24.68 -36.34 -10.26
C VAL A 773 24.18 -37.52 -9.42
N LYS A 774 24.14 -38.72 -10.00
CA LYS A 774 23.80 -39.98 -9.29
C LYS A 774 25.05 -40.63 -8.71
N GLY A 775 25.69 -39.99 -7.74
CA GLY A 775 26.94 -40.46 -7.14
C GLY A 775 27.71 -39.31 -6.48
N GLU A 776 28.97 -39.56 -6.13
CA GLU A 776 29.83 -38.55 -5.48
C GLU A 776 30.77 -37.88 -6.49
N LEU A 777 31.06 -36.60 -6.27
CA LEU A 777 32.13 -35.88 -6.94
C LEU A 777 33.48 -36.37 -6.39
N THR A 778 34.38 -36.74 -7.29
CA THR A 778 35.69 -37.30 -6.95
C THR A 778 36.85 -36.38 -7.32
N GLU A 779 36.65 -35.49 -8.29
CA GLU A 779 37.65 -34.55 -8.77
C GLU A 779 36.96 -33.31 -9.32
N PHE A 780 37.55 -32.14 -9.12
CA PHE A 780 37.12 -30.87 -9.72
C PHE A 780 38.33 -30.00 -10.07
N SER A 781 38.29 -29.35 -11.23
CA SER A 781 39.31 -28.44 -11.71
C SER A 781 38.68 -27.20 -12.34
N PRO A 782 39.18 -25.97 -12.06
CA PRO A 782 40.32 -25.70 -11.18
C PRO A 782 39.94 -25.82 -9.70
N ALA A 783 40.83 -26.40 -8.89
CA ALA A 783 40.62 -26.57 -7.45
C ALA A 783 40.65 -25.25 -6.65
N THR A 784 41.14 -24.17 -7.27
CA THR A 784 41.21 -22.82 -6.68
C THR A 784 41.01 -21.79 -7.79
N GLY A 785 40.35 -20.67 -7.50
CA GLY A 785 40.11 -19.61 -8.47
C GLY A 785 38.75 -18.94 -8.23
N PRO A 786 38.21 -18.22 -9.23
CA PRO A 786 36.90 -17.56 -9.11
C PRO A 786 35.76 -18.58 -9.30
N VAL A 787 35.76 -19.65 -8.49
CA VAL A 787 34.77 -20.74 -8.52
C VAL A 787 34.16 -20.95 -7.15
N LYS A 788 32.83 -21.08 -7.12
CA LYS A 788 32.04 -21.56 -6.00
C LYS A 788 31.35 -22.84 -6.46
N LEU A 789 31.67 -23.95 -5.81
CA LEU A 789 31.06 -25.25 -6.05
C LEU A 789 30.01 -25.49 -4.97
N VAL A 790 28.77 -25.80 -5.36
CA VAL A 790 27.66 -26.07 -4.43
C VAL A 790 27.14 -27.48 -4.71
N VAL A 791 26.98 -28.28 -3.66
CA VAL A 791 26.39 -29.62 -3.73
C VAL A 791 25.20 -29.65 -2.77
N ASP A 792 24.01 -29.94 -3.29
CA ASP A 792 22.75 -29.96 -2.53
C ASP A 792 22.52 -28.68 -1.71
N GLY A 793 22.84 -27.52 -2.30
CA GLY A 793 22.71 -26.20 -1.67
C GLY A 793 23.82 -25.85 -0.67
N GLN A 794 24.81 -26.72 -0.47
CA GLN A 794 25.95 -26.47 0.42
C GLN A 794 27.23 -26.20 -0.37
N GLU A 795 27.95 -25.14 -0.03
CA GLU A 795 29.23 -24.81 -0.67
C GLU A 795 30.32 -25.82 -0.26
N VAL A 796 30.99 -26.40 -1.26
CA VAL A 796 32.04 -27.41 -1.10
C VAL A 796 33.35 -26.83 -1.63
N ASP A 797 34.44 -26.97 -0.86
CA ASP A 797 35.77 -26.59 -1.33
C ASP A 797 36.27 -27.62 -2.36
N PRO A 798 36.44 -27.23 -3.64
CA PRO A 798 36.87 -28.17 -4.69
C PRO A 798 38.23 -28.82 -4.40
N ALA A 799 39.11 -28.16 -3.63
CA ALA A 799 40.42 -28.69 -3.28
C ALA A 799 40.37 -29.89 -2.32
N THR A 800 39.21 -30.17 -1.74
CA THR A 800 39.00 -31.27 -0.78
C THR A 800 38.45 -32.54 -1.43
N LEU A 801 38.10 -32.48 -2.73
CA LEU A 801 37.59 -33.63 -3.48
C LEU A 801 38.74 -34.60 -3.80
N GLY A 802 38.56 -35.87 -3.45
CA GLY A 802 39.52 -36.95 -3.73
C GLY A 802 40.57 -37.23 -2.64
N ASP A 803 40.54 -36.52 -1.51
CA ASP A 803 41.42 -36.83 -0.37
C ASP A 803 40.74 -37.85 0.56
N ASP A 804 41.20 -39.09 0.47
CA ASP A 804 40.62 -40.28 1.09
C ASP A 804 40.62 -40.18 2.62
N GLY A 805 39.46 -39.87 3.22
CA GLY A 805 39.12 -40.32 4.57
C GLY A 805 39.41 -39.39 5.76
N SER A 806 39.32 -38.06 5.65
CA SER A 806 39.17 -37.21 6.84
C SER A 806 37.92 -36.34 6.79
N SER A 807 36.88 -36.75 7.51
CA SER A 807 35.89 -35.83 8.03
C SER A 807 36.63 -34.74 8.82
N GLN A 808 36.72 -33.54 8.26
CA GLN A 808 37.16 -32.35 8.98
C GLN A 808 36.04 -31.32 8.93
N THR A 809 35.52 -31.05 10.13
CA THR A 809 34.63 -29.96 10.47
C THR A 809 35.19 -28.63 9.99
N VAL A 810 34.50 -27.99 9.06
CA VAL A 810 34.61 -26.54 8.83
C VAL A 810 34.30 -25.87 10.17
N GLU A 811 35.21 -25.07 10.71
CA GLU A 811 34.89 -24.25 11.88
C GLU A 811 33.88 -23.18 11.44
N THR A 812 32.60 -23.44 11.70
CA THR A 812 31.52 -22.49 11.54
C THR A 812 31.82 -21.25 12.37
N VAL A 813 31.75 -20.07 11.73
CA VAL A 813 31.74 -18.79 12.44
C VAL A 813 30.30 -18.54 12.87
N SER A 814 30.07 -18.48 14.17
CA SER A 814 28.78 -18.15 14.76
C SER A 814 28.77 -16.70 15.26
N LYS A 815 27.59 -16.09 15.26
CA LYS A 815 27.32 -14.74 15.75
C LYS A 815 26.53 -14.81 17.06
N LEU A 816 26.96 -14.06 18.07
CA LEU A 816 26.25 -13.91 19.34
C LEU A 816 25.86 -12.44 19.50
N THR A 817 24.56 -12.18 19.65
CA THR A 817 24.03 -10.82 19.85
C THR A 817 23.33 -10.74 21.21
N ILE A 818 23.59 -9.67 21.95
CA ILE A 818 22.98 -9.38 23.26
C ILE A 818 22.27 -8.04 23.19
N ASP A 819 20.94 -8.07 23.18
CA ASP A 819 20.07 -6.91 23.06
C ASP A 819 19.50 -6.51 24.43
N GLY A 820 19.80 -5.28 24.88
CA GLY A 820 19.29 -4.70 26.13
C GLY A 820 17.81 -4.30 26.11
N MET A 821 17.08 -4.61 25.03
CA MET A 821 15.63 -4.48 24.86
C MET A 821 15.05 -3.07 25.15
N GLY A 822 15.83 -2.01 24.94
CA GLY A 822 15.36 -0.64 25.23
C GLY A 822 15.16 -0.31 26.71
N THR A 823 15.54 -1.18 27.64
CA THR A 823 15.31 -0.99 29.09
C THR A 823 16.38 -0.10 29.75
N ASP A 824 16.00 0.60 30.83
CA ASP A 824 16.93 1.42 31.63
C ASP A 824 17.77 0.61 32.64
N GLU A 825 17.45 -0.67 32.83
CA GLU A 825 18.19 -1.59 33.72
C GLU A 825 19.37 -2.22 32.96
N LEU A 826 20.51 -2.39 33.64
CA LEU A 826 21.73 -2.90 33.03
C LEU A 826 21.70 -4.44 32.94
N ALA A 827 21.95 -4.99 31.76
CA ALA A 827 22.22 -6.40 31.57
C ALA A 827 23.73 -6.65 31.55
N HIS A 828 24.26 -7.29 32.59
CA HIS A 828 25.66 -7.69 32.66
C HIS A 828 25.83 -9.10 32.10
N TYR A 829 26.75 -9.29 31.15
CA TYR A 829 27.03 -10.61 30.61
C TYR A 829 28.52 -10.96 30.61
N ARG A 830 28.79 -12.25 30.56
CA ARG A 830 30.12 -12.80 30.29
C ARG A 830 29.98 -14.13 29.56
N PHE A 831 30.90 -14.40 28.65
CA PHE A 831 30.97 -15.71 28.02
C PHE A 831 32.40 -16.11 27.65
N SER A 832 32.58 -17.40 27.37
CA SER A 832 33.83 -17.95 26.84
C SER A 832 33.53 -18.84 25.64
N VAL A 833 34.42 -18.90 24.65
CA VAL A 833 34.29 -19.77 23.46
C VAL A 833 35.46 -20.76 23.37
N SER A 834 35.29 -21.88 22.66
CA SER A 834 36.38 -22.84 22.43
C SER A 834 37.35 -22.38 21.34
N GLY A 835 36.88 -21.59 20.37
CA GLY A 835 37.68 -21.04 19.27
C GLY A 835 38.10 -19.59 19.51
N THR A 836 37.94 -18.73 18.50
CA THR A 836 38.28 -17.30 18.56
C THR A 836 37.02 -16.44 18.74
N VAL A 837 37.12 -15.24 19.30
CA VAL A 837 35.99 -14.28 19.39
C VAL A 837 36.46 -12.86 19.13
N LYS A 838 35.67 -12.10 18.38
CA LYS A 838 35.86 -10.65 18.16
C LYS A 838 34.51 -9.93 18.33
N GLN A 839 34.56 -8.72 18.87
CA GLN A 839 33.42 -7.81 18.87
C GLN A 839 33.28 -7.17 17.49
N ILE A 840 32.05 -7.02 16.99
CA ILE A 840 31.76 -6.51 15.65
C ILE A 840 30.90 -5.23 15.66
N ASP A 841 30.47 -4.77 16.83
CA ASP A 841 29.80 -3.48 17.06
C ASP A 841 30.72 -2.44 17.75
N ASP A 842 30.19 -1.26 18.09
CA ASP A 842 30.96 -0.17 18.71
C ASP A 842 31.42 -0.59 20.12
N PRO A 843 32.73 -0.72 20.40
CA PRO A 843 33.23 -1.28 21.66
C PRO A 843 32.93 -0.32 22.82
N GLY A 844 31.75 -0.47 23.41
CA GLY A 844 31.27 0.29 24.56
C GLY A 844 32.08 -0.03 25.83
N GLU A 845 31.41 -0.56 26.87
CA GLU A 845 32.07 -0.97 28.14
C GLU A 845 32.65 -2.40 28.11
N ASP A 846 32.74 -3.02 26.92
CA ASP A 846 33.05 -4.44 26.79
C ASP A 846 34.54 -4.73 26.72
N ASN A 847 34.91 -5.88 27.26
CA ASN A 847 36.29 -6.35 27.31
C ASN A 847 36.39 -7.75 26.72
N VAL A 848 36.93 -7.82 25.49
CA VAL A 848 37.31 -9.06 24.82
C VAL A 848 38.78 -9.37 25.12
N ASN A 849 39.03 -10.48 25.83
CA ASN A 849 40.38 -10.94 26.14
C ASN A 849 40.54 -12.42 25.79
N ASN A 850 41.23 -12.67 24.68
CA ASN A 850 41.36 -13.99 24.06
C ASN A 850 39.97 -14.61 23.81
N GLN A 851 39.70 -15.75 24.42
CA GLN A 851 38.47 -16.52 24.25
C GLN A 851 37.36 -16.14 25.24
N LYS A 852 37.48 -14.99 25.91
CA LYS A 852 36.57 -14.57 26.99
C LYS A 852 36.10 -13.14 26.78
N VAL A 853 34.81 -12.93 27.01
CA VAL A 853 34.14 -11.64 26.90
C VAL A 853 33.47 -11.30 28.22
N ARG A 854 33.51 -10.03 28.61
CA ARG A 854 32.70 -9.45 29.69
C ARG A 854 32.20 -8.11 29.22
N GLY A 855 30.91 -7.87 29.38
CA GLY A 855 30.28 -6.68 28.88
C GLY A 855 29.00 -6.31 29.61
N ALA A 856 28.43 -5.18 29.22
CA ALA A 856 27.15 -4.75 29.73
C ALA A 856 26.42 -3.85 28.75
N THR A 857 25.14 -4.15 28.51
CA THR A 857 24.27 -3.36 27.65
C THR A 857 23.06 -2.80 28.41
N ARG A 858 22.62 -1.61 28.00
CA ARG A 858 21.32 -1.00 28.33
C ARG A 858 20.82 -0.27 27.09
N ARG A 859 19.57 -0.46 26.69
CA ARG A 859 19.00 0.14 25.46
C ARG A 859 19.79 -0.05 24.15
N GLY A 860 20.83 -0.88 24.13
CA GLY A 860 21.75 -1.06 23.01
C GLY A 860 21.96 -2.54 22.70
N ILE A 861 22.72 -2.81 21.64
CA ILE A 861 22.98 -4.16 21.13
C ILE A 861 24.49 -4.35 21.10
N ASP A 862 24.97 -5.43 21.72
CA ASP A 862 26.37 -5.84 21.66
C ASP A 862 26.50 -7.09 20.79
N GLU A 863 27.45 -7.13 19.85
CA GLU A 863 27.56 -8.19 18.83
C GLU A 863 28.96 -8.79 18.74
N PHE A 864 29.04 -10.12 18.69
CA PHE A 864 30.29 -10.87 18.64
C PHE A 864 30.26 -11.94 17.55
N GLU A 865 31.35 -12.06 16.79
CA GLU A 865 31.62 -13.23 15.95
C GLU A 865 32.60 -14.15 16.65
N PHE A 866 32.32 -15.46 16.66
CA PHE A 866 33.20 -16.46 17.25
C PHE A 866 33.29 -17.76 16.46
N THR A 867 34.38 -18.50 16.64
CA THR A 867 34.53 -19.87 16.15
C THR A 867 34.45 -20.87 17.30
N GLY A 868 34.08 -22.11 16.98
CA GLY A 868 33.88 -23.15 17.98
C GLY A 868 32.53 -23.02 18.71
N GLN A 869 32.47 -23.42 19.98
CA GLN A 869 31.24 -23.42 20.78
C GLN A 869 31.37 -22.47 21.97
N ILE A 870 30.24 -21.94 22.46
CA ILE A 870 30.19 -21.25 23.75
C ILE A 870 30.41 -22.30 24.85
N THR A 871 31.44 -22.09 25.67
CA THR A 871 31.88 -23.01 26.74
C THR A 871 31.47 -22.54 28.14
N SER A 872 30.97 -21.32 28.24
CA SER A 872 30.31 -20.78 29.43
C SER A 872 29.54 -19.53 29.02
N PHE A 873 28.28 -19.40 29.40
CA PHE A 873 27.53 -18.14 29.31
C PHE A 873 26.94 -17.76 30.67
N ALA A 874 26.89 -16.47 30.98
CA ALA A 874 26.14 -15.98 32.12
C ALA A 874 25.70 -14.54 31.86
N ILE A 875 24.41 -14.28 32.07
CA ILE A 875 23.81 -12.95 31.97
C ILE A 875 22.99 -12.66 33.22
N LYS A 876 22.96 -11.38 33.64
CA LYS A 876 22.15 -10.91 34.76
C LYS A 876 21.60 -9.52 34.44
N GLY A 877 20.28 -9.42 34.38
CA GLY A 877 19.54 -8.22 33.98
C GLY A 877 18.72 -8.47 32.70
N PRO A 878 17.86 -7.54 32.31
CA PRO A 878 16.95 -7.73 31.18
C PRO A 878 17.69 -7.58 29.84
N ALA A 879 17.90 -8.69 29.14
CA ALA A 879 18.39 -8.71 27.77
C ALA A 879 17.90 -9.95 27.03
N ARG A 880 17.79 -9.85 25.71
CA ARG A 880 17.53 -10.97 24.79
C ARG A 880 18.84 -11.40 24.13
N VAL A 881 19.06 -12.70 24.08
CA VAL A 881 20.29 -13.29 23.53
C VAL A 881 19.95 -14.03 22.24
N TYR A 882 20.75 -13.79 21.21
CA TYR A 882 20.62 -14.44 19.91
C TYR A 882 21.91 -15.18 19.58
N LEU A 883 21.78 -16.42 19.10
CA LEU A 883 22.87 -17.17 18.49
C LEU A 883 22.50 -17.40 17.02
N ASP A 884 23.36 -16.92 16.11
CA ASP A 884 23.13 -16.97 14.66
C ASP A 884 21.76 -16.38 14.28
N ASP A 885 21.48 -15.20 14.82
CA ASP A 885 20.25 -14.41 14.67
C ASP A 885 18.96 -15.12 15.14
N THR A 886 19.09 -16.27 15.80
CA THR A 886 17.98 -17.01 16.44
C THR A 886 17.94 -16.71 17.93
N VAL A 887 16.76 -16.37 18.49
CA VAL A 887 16.59 -16.18 19.94
C VAL A 887 16.86 -17.48 20.68
N VAL A 888 17.73 -17.44 21.68
CA VAL A 888 18.08 -18.59 22.51
C VAL A 888 17.88 -18.28 23.99
N ASP A 889 17.51 -19.31 24.76
CA ASP A 889 17.49 -19.21 26.22
C ASP A 889 18.94 -19.16 26.74
N PRO A 890 19.37 -18.08 27.42
CA PRO A 890 20.72 -17.95 27.95
C PRO A 890 21.19 -19.11 28.83
N ASP A 891 20.27 -19.77 29.55
CA ASP A 891 20.59 -20.90 30.43
C ASP A 891 20.94 -22.18 29.65
N THR A 892 20.70 -22.20 28.33
CA THR A 892 21.05 -23.30 27.43
C THR A 892 22.44 -23.16 26.80
N LEU A 893 23.12 -22.04 27.00
CA LEU A 893 24.43 -21.74 26.42
C LEU A 893 25.60 -22.05 27.40
N GLY A 894 26.32 -23.16 27.17
CA GLY A 894 27.67 -23.40 27.73
C GLY A 894 27.78 -23.75 29.21
#